data_AF-A0A1Q2HSV4-F1
#
_entry.id   AF-A0A1Q2HSV4-F1
#
_cell.length_a   1.000
_cell.length_b   1.000
_cell.length_c   1.000
_cell.angle_alpha   90.00
_cell.angle_beta   90.00
_cell.angle_gamma   90.00
#
_symmetry.space_group_name_H-M   'P 1'
#
loop_
_entity.id
_entity.type
_entity.pdbx_description
1 polymer ?
#
loop_
_entity_poly.entity_id
_entity_poly.type
_entity_poly.pdbx_seq_one_letter_code
_entity_poly.pdbx_strand_id
1 'polypeptide(L)'
;MSKTFAFYIFTFIFCAAAFAADDSWTFVGWADPHYEAADLTGNNPAGTPAAKGYPEATEGLNGTTDLVEKDISDRISQMAAHNPEAVIIPGDLGSYRFDADWAKAAFAPGGTYEETVQNAADIYNGQWYYRFASQMPMVLMAVGDHEVGDNNWDVGKPISHLVDEFRLSLAQAFNMDNSGSFRFDDPIGSVSSRPLGTPYENTSFAKQVRNALFISVDVFRQDSPDKKLNVITGSVTADVSGAHLNWLQNVLVAADKERTIDHVFVFAHIPVLEPVRKWASSGMMFDNRDDSDFWAALRSSSKVRAYFAGEVHTVTASKDTKSDILQIVHSGYIKADVYEDKIEFTNYRFQSKDAGYTEKYWSKNKVASFSKKAAPEIKNGSITADYSRDKASFSSSGIFELMDQKGLLVHYSFDDDSESKITNHGSMKTEFYGGVRMGSGFGEGAMGKAGTFDGKDDYITSKRGISPVTGSEPRTVSAWIKTKSSEKMTIAGWGGAKWGILGKFNFDLIDGKIGLSAEGTQTRAEGCPNLADGKWHHVAAAFPGRPAGKDKLKDLIFFADGQKYKPETSSEDVIMTNSSVNNLYVGRGARNRGPNFKGSIDEFAIWGSQLSDGKIKSLFAAAKNEKLNYNASQMEKLFDLYNKQSGSAVIKGRRWQCISGLSGAQGDLVIHNGSPALIFNQQGRGVLGL
;
A
#
# COMPACT_ATOMS: atom_id res chain seq x y z
N MET A 1 -75.89 39.50 35.49
CA MET A 1 -74.89 39.75 34.43
C MET A 1 -73.51 39.44 35.00
N SER A 2 -72.89 38.35 34.57
CA SER A 2 -71.44 38.15 34.72
C SER A 2 -70.98 37.19 33.63
N LYS A 3 -70.37 37.75 32.59
CA LYS A 3 -69.61 37.00 31.59
C LYS A 3 -68.22 36.77 32.17
N THR A 4 -67.81 35.52 32.33
CA THR A 4 -66.43 35.16 32.64
C THR A 4 -65.79 34.60 31.37
N PHE A 5 -64.84 35.35 30.82
CA PHE A 5 -64.02 34.96 29.67
C PHE A 5 -63.02 33.88 30.11
N ALA A 6 -63.03 32.73 29.43
CA ALA A 6 -61.96 31.74 29.51
C ALA A 6 -60.93 32.04 28.40
N PHE A 7 -59.71 32.39 28.81
CA PHE A 7 -58.56 32.57 27.93
C PHE A 7 -57.94 31.20 27.64
N TYR A 8 -57.93 30.77 26.38
CA TYR A 8 -57.13 29.64 25.92
C TYR A 8 -55.72 30.13 25.59
N ILE A 9 -54.73 29.72 26.39
CA ILE A 9 -53.31 29.92 26.10
C ILE A 9 -52.87 28.81 25.14
N PHE A 10 -52.63 29.16 23.89
CA PHE A 10 -51.90 28.30 22.95
C PHE A 10 -50.40 28.42 23.24
N THR A 11 -49.83 27.39 23.85
CA THR A 11 -48.39 27.24 24.01
C THR A 11 -47.79 26.82 22.67
N PHE A 12 -47.21 27.77 21.93
CA PHE A 12 -46.33 27.46 20.80
C PHE A 12 -45.03 26.87 21.34
N ILE A 13 -44.88 25.55 21.25
CA ILE A 13 -43.59 24.89 21.39
C ILE A 13 -42.82 25.19 20.10
N PHE A 14 -41.85 26.10 20.18
CA PHE A 14 -40.80 26.20 19.17
C PHE A 14 -39.93 24.94 19.28
N CYS A 15 -40.22 23.93 18.47
CA CYS A 15 -39.24 22.90 18.11
C CYS A 15 -38.16 23.58 17.25
N ALA A 16 -37.13 24.13 17.89
CA ALA A 16 -35.88 24.40 17.21
C ALA A 16 -35.15 23.07 16.99
N ALA A 17 -35.60 22.30 16.01
CA ALA A 17 -34.71 21.36 15.35
C ALA A 17 -33.77 22.21 14.49
N ALA A 18 -32.64 22.60 15.08
CA ALA A 18 -31.51 23.07 14.30
C ALA A 18 -31.02 21.89 13.45
N PHE A 19 -31.54 21.77 12.23
CA PHE A 19 -30.79 21.13 11.17
C PHE A 19 -29.61 22.07 10.87
N ALA A 20 -28.50 21.91 11.60
CA ALA A 20 -27.23 22.34 11.07
C ALA A 20 -27.04 21.50 9.80
N ALA A 21 -27.08 22.14 8.64
CA ALA A 21 -26.49 21.54 7.47
C ALA A 21 -25.00 21.35 7.82
N ASP A 22 -24.53 20.12 7.77
CA ASP A 22 -23.12 19.78 7.91
C ASP A 22 -22.38 20.40 6.72
N ASP A 23 -21.96 21.66 6.85
CA ASP A 23 -21.21 22.37 5.82
C ASP A 23 -19.80 21.77 5.73
N SER A 24 -19.61 20.81 4.82
CA SER A 24 -18.27 20.32 4.45
C SER A 24 -17.60 21.22 3.42
N TRP A 25 -16.27 21.19 3.40
CA TRP A 25 -15.48 21.64 2.25
C TRP A 25 -14.69 20.47 1.65
N THR A 26 -14.26 20.63 0.39
CA THR A 26 -13.67 19.54 -0.39
C THR A 26 -12.21 19.82 -0.71
N PHE A 27 -11.37 18.79 -0.64
CA PHE A 27 -10.11 18.75 -1.39
C PHE A 27 -10.03 17.48 -2.24
N VAL A 28 -9.15 17.48 -3.23
CA VAL A 28 -8.85 16.31 -4.05
C VAL A 28 -7.37 15.95 -3.98
N GLY A 29 -7.02 14.71 -4.30
CA GLY A 29 -5.64 14.24 -4.34
C GLY A 29 -5.37 13.37 -5.55
N TRP A 30 -4.27 13.63 -6.27
CA TRP A 30 -3.85 12.83 -7.43
C TRP A 30 -2.35 12.54 -7.35
N ALA A 31 -2.00 11.25 -7.25
CA ALA A 31 -0.64 10.76 -7.16
C ALA A 31 -0.24 10.07 -8.47
N ASP A 32 1.06 10.04 -8.75
CA ASP A 32 1.67 9.28 -9.84
C ASP A 32 1.05 9.56 -11.23
N PRO A 33 0.76 10.82 -11.63
CA PRO A 33 0.27 11.07 -12.98
C PRO A 33 1.27 10.62 -14.06
N HIS A 34 2.59 10.56 -13.75
CA HIS A 34 3.67 10.02 -14.59
C HIS A 34 3.54 10.36 -16.06
N TYR A 35 3.30 11.63 -16.37
CA TYR A 35 3.13 12.02 -17.75
C TYR A 35 4.51 12.26 -18.38
N GLU A 36 4.93 11.33 -19.25
CA GLU A 36 6.10 11.50 -20.11
C GLU A 36 5.73 12.36 -21.31
N ALA A 37 6.18 13.62 -21.34
CA ALA A 37 6.11 14.41 -22.56
C ALA A 37 7.25 13.96 -23.49
N ALA A 38 6.93 13.10 -24.48
CA ALA A 38 7.86 12.65 -25.52
C ALA A 38 7.61 13.32 -26.90
N ASP A 39 6.73 14.33 -27.02
CA ASP A 39 6.22 14.89 -28.32
C ASP A 39 5.53 16.33 -28.31
N LEU A 40 6.22 17.51 -28.31
CA LEU A 40 5.70 18.94 -28.17
C LEU A 40 5.93 19.50 -29.57
N THR A 41 5.08 19.11 -30.49
CA THR A 41 4.84 19.95 -31.67
C THR A 41 3.38 20.32 -31.76
N GLY A 42 2.80 20.77 -30.65
CA GLY A 42 1.58 21.58 -30.66
C GLY A 42 1.96 23.06 -30.69
N ASN A 43 1.48 23.81 -31.68
CA ASN A 43 1.75 25.23 -31.91
C ASN A 43 1.33 26.15 -30.73
N ASN A 44 2.02 26.10 -29.59
CA ASN A 44 1.86 27.09 -28.52
C ASN A 44 2.95 28.17 -28.67
N PRO A 45 2.59 29.41 -29.07
CA PRO A 45 3.55 30.50 -29.21
C PRO A 45 4.16 30.99 -27.87
N ALA A 46 3.77 30.41 -26.72
CA ALA A 46 4.31 30.73 -25.40
C ALA A 46 5.35 29.73 -24.85
N GLY A 47 5.69 28.66 -25.59
CA GLY A 47 6.70 27.68 -25.15
C GLY A 47 8.12 28.02 -25.60
N THR A 48 9.10 27.92 -24.71
CA THR A 48 10.53 28.00 -25.04
C THR A 48 10.92 26.75 -25.86
N PRO A 49 11.39 26.88 -27.11
CA PRO A 49 11.82 25.73 -27.91
C PRO A 49 13.07 25.09 -27.30
N ALA A 50 13.15 23.76 -27.35
CA ALA A 50 14.42 23.05 -27.17
C ALA A 50 15.47 23.57 -28.17
N ALA A 51 16.75 23.42 -27.84
CA ALA A 51 17.85 24.02 -28.57
C ALA A 51 17.83 23.70 -30.09
N LYS A 52 18.16 24.71 -30.89
CA LYS A 52 18.06 24.68 -32.36
C LYS A 52 19.17 23.79 -32.96
N GLY A 53 18.85 22.65 -33.57
CA GLY A 53 19.79 21.93 -34.46
C GLY A 53 19.94 20.41 -34.36
N TYR A 54 19.01 19.65 -33.76
CA TYR A 54 19.11 18.18 -33.69
C TYR A 54 17.92 17.44 -34.38
N PRO A 55 17.96 17.20 -35.70
CA PRO A 55 16.90 16.48 -36.41
C PRO A 55 16.99 14.95 -36.30
N GLU A 56 18.19 14.39 -36.09
CA GLU A 56 18.42 12.94 -36.30
C GLU A 56 18.32 12.09 -35.03
N ALA A 57 18.36 12.70 -33.84
CA ALA A 57 18.22 11.97 -32.56
C ALA A 57 16.78 11.92 -32.03
N THR A 58 15.88 12.78 -32.53
CA THR A 58 14.51 12.95 -32.00
C THR A 58 13.41 13.03 -33.07
N GLU A 59 13.74 12.87 -34.36
CA GLU A 59 12.80 13.10 -35.48
C GLU A 59 12.04 14.46 -35.40
N GLY A 60 12.51 15.43 -34.61
CA GLY A 60 11.93 16.77 -34.51
C GLY A 60 10.78 16.99 -33.51
N LEU A 61 10.62 16.16 -32.47
CA LEU A 61 9.44 16.19 -31.57
C LEU A 61 9.86 16.25 -30.08
N ASN A 62 9.50 17.28 -29.31
CA ASN A 62 9.91 17.39 -27.87
C ASN A 62 8.76 17.82 -26.94
N GLY A 63 7.91 16.93 -26.32
CA GLY A 63 6.66 17.27 -25.51
C GLY A 63 5.17 16.73 -25.57
N THR A 64 4.10 17.56 -25.73
CA THR A 64 2.65 17.18 -25.73
C THR A 64 1.80 17.56 -27.00
N THR A 65 0.80 16.72 -27.34
CA THR A 65 -0.19 16.96 -28.43
C THR A 65 -1.50 17.59 -27.92
N ASP A 66 -2.30 18.23 -28.79
CA ASP A 66 -3.62 18.80 -28.39
C ASP A 66 -4.56 17.78 -27.74
N LEU A 67 -4.50 16.51 -28.17
CA LEU A 67 -5.31 15.44 -27.60
C LEU A 67 -4.85 15.06 -26.20
N VAL A 68 -3.54 15.09 -25.96
CA VAL A 68 -2.93 14.87 -24.65
C VAL A 68 -3.30 16.00 -23.69
N GLU A 69 -3.13 17.25 -24.12
CA GLU A 69 -3.49 18.42 -23.32
C GLU A 69 -4.99 18.41 -22.99
N LYS A 70 -5.81 17.99 -23.96
CA LYS A 70 -7.23 17.80 -23.74
C LYS A 70 -7.53 16.67 -22.75
N ASP A 71 -6.86 15.51 -22.82
CA ASP A 71 -7.09 14.43 -21.86
C ASP A 71 -6.71 14.87 -20.44
N ILE A 72 -5.53 15.46 -20.26
CA ILE A 72 -5.08 15.99 -18.95
C ILE A 72 -6.06 17.07 -18.45
N SER A 73 -6.43 18.02 -19.29
CA SER A 73 -7.40 19.06 -18.95
C SER A 73 -8.77 18.49 -18.61
N ASP A 74 -9.27 17.49 -19.34
CA ASP A 74 -10.52 16.79 -19.06
C ASP A 74 -10.45 16.04 -17.70
N ARG A 75 -9.28 15.52 -17.29
CA ARG A 75 -9.08 14.90 -15.95
C ARG A 75 -9.12 15.94 -14.85
N ILE A 76 -8.38 17.04 -15.03
CA ILE A 76 -8.35 18.15 -14.07
C ILE A 76 -9.76 18.75 -13.95
N SER A 77 -10.49 18.89 -15.06
CA SER A 77 -11.88 19.37 -15.10
C SER A 77 -12.82 18.46 -14.33
N GLN A 78 -12.66 17.13 -14.43
CA GLN A 78 -13.45 16.16 -13.67
C GLN A 78 -13.22 16.33 -12.15
N MET A 79 -11.98 16.50 -11.72
CA MET A 79 -11.69 16.81 -10.32
C MET A 79 -12.22 18.19 -9.90
N ALA A 80 -12.05 19.21 -10.74
CA ALA A 80 -12.50 20.57 -10.48
C ALA A 80 -14.02 20.68 -10.40
N ALA A 81 -14.77 19.80 -11.08
CA ALA A 81 -16.23 19.72 -11.00
C ALA A 81 -16.76 19.35 -9.60
N HIS A 82 -15.89 18.81 -8.72
CA HIS A 82 -16.20 18.62 -7.30
C HIS A 82 -16.02 19.88 -6.45
N ASN A 83 -15.68 21.02 -7.08
CA ASN A 83 -15.40 22.32 -6.47
C ASN A 83 -14.41 22.24 -5.28
N PRO A 84 -13.23 21.63 -5.44
CA PRO A 84 -12.25 21.53 -4.36
C PRO A 84 -11.62 22.89 -4.04
N GLU A 85 -11.31 23.12 -2.76
CA GLU A 85 -10.51 24.28 -2.32
C GLU A 85 -9.00 24.05 -2.50
N ALA A 86 -8.57 22.78 -2.57
CA ALA A 86 -7.18 22.40 -2.80
C ALA A 86 -7.05 21.07 -3.55
N VAL A 87 -5.93 20.93 -4.27
CA VAL A 87 -5.42 19.64 -4.76
C VAL A 87 -4.11 19.30 -4.08
N ILE A 88 -3.99 18.07 -3.58
CA ILE A 88 -2.71 17.50 -3.11
C ILE A 88 -2.12 16.56 -4.16
N ILE A 89 -0.79 16.60 -4.32
CA ILE A 89 -0.05 15.79 -5.29
C ILE A 89 1.09 15.09 -4.56
N PRO A 90 0.94 13.81 -4.16
CA PRO A 90 1.99 13.01 -3.53
C PRO A 90 3.12 12.58 -4.48
N GLY A 91 3.68 13.51 -5.26
CA GLY A 91 4.83 13.29 -6.14
C GLY A 91 4.53 12.62 -7.48
N ASP A 92 5.60 12.50 -8.27
CA ASP A 92 5.73 11.77 -9.53
C ASP A 92 4.92 12.32 -10.70
N LEU A 93 5.25 13.55 -11.09
CA LEU A 93 4.61 14.25 -12.19
C LEU A 93 4.95 13.68 -13.58
N GLY A 94 6.14 13.10 -13.74
CA GLY A 94 6.67 12.67 -15.04
C GLY A 94 7.93 11.81 -14.89
N SER A 95 8.52 11.36 -16.00
CA SER A 95 9.78 10.59 -15.96
C SER A 95 11.00 11.51 -16.07
N TYR A 96 11.66 11.79 -14.94
CA TYR A 96 12.82 12.68 -14.85
C TYR A 96 14.13 11.89 -14.98
N ARG A 97 14.33 11.26 -16.15
CA ARG A 97 15.63 10.65 -16.53
C ARG A 97 16.52 11.68 -17.24
N PHE A 98 16.62 12.88 -16.68
CA PHE A 98 17.30 14.02 -17.31
C PHE A 98 18.84 14.00 -17.13
N ASP A 99 19.35 13.00 -16.43
CA ASP A 99 20.76 12.65 -16.28
C ASP A 99 21.32 11.81 -17.44
N ALA A 100 20.52 11.57 -18.48
CA ALA A 100 20.91 10.78 -19.64
C ALA A 100 21.41 11.64 -20.80
N ASP A 101 22.32 11.08 -21.62
CA ASP A 101 22.92 11.80 -22.77
C ASP A 101 21.89 12.32 -23.77
N TRP A 102 20.79 11.59 -23.98
CA TRP A 102 19.71 12.04 -24.86
C TRP A 102 19.02 13.29 -24.31
N ALA A 103 18.81 13.36 -22.99
CA ALA A 103 18.16 14.50 -22.35
C ALA A 103 19.07 15.72 -22.44
N LYS A 104 20.37 15.53 -22.18
CA LYS A 104 21.37 16.58 -22.36
C LYS A 104 21.42 17.08 -23.80
N ALA A 105 21.39 16.20 -24.79
CA ALA A 105 21.30 16.61 -26.19
C ALA A 105 20.01 17.41 -26.51
N ALA A 106 18.89 17.09 -25.84
CA ALA A 106 17.61 17.75 -26.06
C ALA A 106 17.48 19.12 -25.36
N PHE A 107 17.87 19.21 -24.09
CA PHE A 107 17.59 20.39 -23.24
C PHE A 107 18.82 21.28 -23.02
N ALA A 108 20.04 20.74 -23.13
CA ALA A 108 21.27 21.52 -23.01
C ALA A 108 22.40 20.97 -23.90
N PRO A 109 22.26 20.99 -25.25
CA PRO A 109 23.28 20.42 -26.13
C PRO A 109 24.63 21.12 -25.96
N GLY A 110 25.66 20.33 -25.64
CA GLY A 110 27.00 20.81 -25.30
C GLY A 110 27.14 21.36 -23.88
N GLY A 111 26.05 21.41 -23.11
CA GLY A 111 26.00 21.89 -21.73
C GLY A 111 26.28 20.80 -20.69
N THR A 112 25.92 21.08 -19.45
CA THR A 112 26.08 20.21 -18.28
C THR A 112 24.78 19.45 -17.97
N TYR A 113 24.81 18.45 -17.08
CA TYR A 113 23.57 17.77 -16.68
C TYR A 113 22.72 18.67 -15.78
N GLU A 114 23.36 19.54 -15.01
CA GLU A 114 22.76 20.58 -14.18
C GLU A 114 21.91 21.53 -15.06
N GLU A 115 22.48 22.05 -16.14
CA GLU A 115 21.74 22.86 -17.13
C GLU A 115 20.61 22.06 -17.79
N THR A 116 20.81 20.76 -18.03
CA THR A 116 19.78 19.87 -18.60
C THR A 116 18.58 19.75 -17.67
N VAL A 117 18.81 19.51 -16.37
CA VAL A 117 17.76 19.37 -15.35
C VAL A 117 16.96 20.67 -15.22
N GLN A 118 17.63 21.81 -15.10
CA GLN A 118 16.95 23.11 -14.98
C GLN A 118 16.11 23.43 -16.23
N ASN A 119 16.69 23.31 -17.43
CA ASN A 119 15.97 23.63 -18.68
C ASN A 119 14.78 22.69 -18.93
N ALA A 120 14.91 21.41 -18.59
CA ALA A 120 13.80 20.47 -18.69
C ALA A 120 12.72 20.83 -17.67
N ALA A 121 13.08 20.99 -16.40
CA ALA A 121 12.13 21.20 -15.33
C ALA A 121 11.30 22.49 -15.46
N ASP A 122 11.86 23.58 -15.99
CA ASP A 122 11.10 24.81 -16.33
C ASP A 122 9.91 24.51 -17.25
N ILE A 123 10.05 23.52 -18.14
CA ILE A 123 9.02 23.09 -19.06
C ILE A 123 8.07 22.10 -18.36
N TYR A 124 8.60 21.06 -17.73
CA TYR A 124 7.78 19.97 -17.17
C TYR A 124 7.04 20.38 -15.88
N ASN A 125 7.75 20.89 -14.88
CA ASN A 125 7.16 21.28 -13.60
C ASN A 125 6.25 22.51 -13.78
N GLY A 126 6.73 23.51 -14.54
CA GLY A 126 5.96 24.72 -14.82
C GLY A 126 4.62 24.42 -15.48
N GLN A 127 4.61 23.61 -16.55
CA GLN A 127 3.36 23.24 -17.23
C GLN A 127 2.39 22.49 -16.31
N TRP A 128 2.87 21.55 -15.51
CA TRP A 128 2.02 20.86 -14.54
C TRP A 128 1.39 21.81 -13.54
N TYR A 129 2.19 22.71 -12.96
CA TYR A 129 1.66 23.75 -12.07
C TYR A 129 0.57 24.58 -12.76
N TYR A 130 0.82 25.08 -13.98
CA TYR A 130 -0.17 25.87 -14.73
C TYR A 130 -1.46 25.09 -15.03
N ARG A 131 -1.36 23.82 -15.42
CA ARG A 131 -2.52 22.96 -15.69
C ARG A 131 -3.42 22.86 -14.46
N PHE A 132 -2.86 22.61 -13.28
CA PHE A 132 -3.64 22.58 -12.04
C PHE A 132 -4.13 23.96 -11.64
N ALA A 133 -3.26 24.96 -11.56
CA ALA A 133 -3.58 26.31 -11.09
C ALA A 133 -4.62 27.03 -11.98
N SER A 134 -4.82 26.58 -13.22
CA SER A 134 -5.87 27.11 -14.10
C SER A 134 -7.29 26.75 -13.66
N GLN A 135 -7.46 25.70 -12.85
CA GLN A 135 -8.76 25.15 -12.46
C GLN A 135 -8.89 24.85 -10.96
N MET A 136 -7.78 24.83 -10.22
CA MET A 136 -7.72 24.54 -8.80
C MET A 136 -7.31 25.80 -8.01
N PRO A 137 -8.04 26.18 -6.94
CA PRO A 137 -7.70 27.37 -6.15
C PRO A 137 -6.35 27.28 -5.44
N MET A 138 -5.93 26.07 -5.06
CA MET A 138 -4.67 25.81 -4.37
C MET A 138 -4.06 24.49 -4.82
N VAL A 139 -2.76 24.50 -5.10
CA VAL A 139 -1.99 23.33 -5.55
C VAL A 139 -0.89 23.06 -4.55
N LEU A 140 -0.92 21.90 -3.91
CA LEU A 140 0.06 21.49 -2.89
C LEU A 140 0.74 20.20 -3.36
N MET A 141 2.06 20.25 -3.52
CA MET A 141 2.83 19.11 -4.05
C MET A 141 3.89 18.64 -3.05
N ALA A 142 4.07 17.32 -2.99
CA ALA A 142 5.21 16.67 -2.35
C ALA A 142 6.21 16.20 -3.40
N VAL A 143 7.46 16.02 -2.99
CA VAL A 143 8.53 15.44 -3.81
C VAL A 143 8.23 13.96 -4.03
N GLY A 144 8.27 13.50 -5.28
CA GLY A 144 8.34 12.09 -5.68
C GLY A 144 9.77 11.62 -5.98
N ASP A 145 10.00 10.32 -6.15
CA ASP A 145 11.36 9.84 -6.45
C ASP A 145 11.80 10.32 -7.83
N HIS A 146 10.83 10.51 -8.72
CA HIS A 146 11.05 11.15 -10.00
C HIS A 146 11.48 12.62 -9.85
N GLU A 147 10.94 13.38 -8.91
CA GLU A 147 11.41 14.76 -8.63
C GLU A 147 12.74 14.84 -7.87
N VAL A 148 13.45 13.72 -7.69
CA VAL A 148 14.86 13.67 -7.30
C VAL A 148 15.69 12.80 -8.25
N GLY A 149 15.18 12.45 -9.43
CA GLY A 149 15.96 11.80 -10.51
C GLY A 149 15.68 10.31 -10.77
N ASP A 150 14.63 9.74 -10.17
CA ASP A 150 14.16 8.36 -10.33
C ASP A 150 15.17 7.30 -9.82
N ASN A 151 14.74 6.51 -8.83
CA ASN A 151 15.37 5.52 -7.94
C ASN A 151 16.69 4.73 -8.25
N ASN A 152 17.57 5.22 -9.11
CA ASN A 152 18.88 4.62 -9.45
C ASN A 152 20.04 5.57 -9.06
N TRP A 153 20.03 6.10 -7.83
CA TRP A 153 21.03 7.09 -7.35
C TRP A 153 22.39 6.47 -7.01
N ASP A 154 22.99 5.75 -7.95
CA ASP A 154 24.31 5.15 -7.81
C ASP A 154 25.35 6.18 -7.36
N VAL A 155 26.14 5.81 -6.34
CA VAL A 155 27.11 6.72 -5.72
C VAL A 155 28.16 7.22 -6.72
N GLY A 156 28.44 8.52 -6.70
CA GLY A 156 29.42 9.18 -7.58
C GLY A 156 29.02 9.21 -9.06
N LYS A 157 27.78 8.86 -9.40
CA LYS A 157 27.22 9.04 -10.75
C LYS A 157 26.56 10.42 -10.86
N PRO A 158 26.44 11.00 -12.08
CA PRO A 158 25.82 12.32 -12.28
C PRO A 158 24.50 12.47 -11.52
N ILE A 159 23.60 11.49 -11.61
CA ILE A 159 22.30 11.50 -10.93
C ILE A 159 22.37 11.69 -9.40
N SER A 160 23.40 11.14 -8.74
CA SER A 160 23.58 11.36 -7.30
C SER A 160 24.01 12.79 -6.96
N HIS A 161 24.68 13.50 -7.88
CA HIS A 161 25.10 14.88 -7.69
C HIS A 161 24.02 15.91 -8.06
N LEU A 162 22.92 15.48 -8.69
CA LEU A 162 21.88 16.35 -9.26
C LEU A 162 20.63 16.49 -8.37
N VAL A 163 20.59 15.82 -7.22
CA VAL A 163 19.39 15.74 -6.35
C VAL A 163 18.89 17.11 -5.92
N ASP A 164 19.80 18.03 -5.60
CA ASP A 164 19.44 19.39 -5.16
C ASP A 164 18.95 20.25 -6.34
N GLU A 165 19.47 20.06 -7.54
CA GLU A 165 18.99 20.71 -8.77
C GLU A 165 17.55 20.27 -9.10
N PHE A 166 17.25 18.97 -8.97
CA PHE A 166 15.89 18.46 -9.14
C PHE A 166 14.92 19.10 -8.13
N ARG A 167 15.29 19.14 -6.84
CA ARG A 167 14.50 19.79 -5.79
C ARG A 167 14.25 21.25 -6.06
N LEU A 168 15.31 21.99 -6.41
CA LEU A 168 15.23 23.42 -6.68
C LEU A 168 14.24 23.68 -7.81
N SER A 169 14.31 22.88 -8.86
CA SER A 169 13.45 23.03 -10.03
C SER A 169 11.97 22.77 -9.73
N LEU A 170 11.68 21.81 -8.83
CA LEU A 170 10.32 21.58 -8.35
C LEU A 170 9.84 22.76 -7.51
N ALA A 171 10.67 23.21 -6.56
CA ALA A 171 10.35 24.29 -5.66
C ALA A 171 10.07 25.61 -6.40
N GLN A 172 10.86 25.93 -7.42
CA GLN A 172 10.67 27.12 -8.26
C GLN A 172 9.29 27.14 -8.93
N ALA A 173 8.81 25.99 -9.41
CA ALA A 173 7.51 25.89 -10.08
C ALA A 173 6.33 25.90 -9.09
N PHE A 174 6.40 25.06 -8.05
CA PHE A 174 5.25 24.79 -7.18
C PHE A 174 5.22 25.60 -5.90
N ASN A 175 6.38 25.96 -5.36
CA ASN A 175 6.50 26.49 -4.00
C ASN A 175 6.98 27.93 -3.95
N MET A 176 7.50 28.47 -5.06
CA MET A 176 7.91 29.88 -5.18
C MET A 176 6.96 30.65 -6.09
N ASP A 177 6.65 31.89 -5.72
CA ASP A 177 5.94 32.84 -6.58
C ASP A 177 6.89 33.52 -7.58
N ASN A 178 6.33 34.39 -8.43
CA ASN A 178 7.11 35.09 -9.47
C ASN A 178 8.17 36.05 -8.91
N SER A 179 8.14 36.37 -7.61
CA SER A 179 9.16 37.17 -6.92
C SER A 179 10.27 36.31 -6.30
N GLY A 180 10.14 34.98 -6.35
CA GLY A 180 11.01 34.05 -5.64
C GLY A 180 10.66 33.87 -4.16
N SER A 181 9.50 34.38 -3.73
CA SER A 181 9.03 34.22 -2.35
C SER A 181 8.29 32.89 -2.19
N PHE A 182 8.44 32.26 -1.04
CA PHE A 182 7.77 31.00 -0.74
C PHE A 182 6.26 31.19 -0.59
N ARG A 183 5.46 30.41 -1.33
CA ARG A 183 3.99 30.53 -1.40
C ARG A 183 3.28 30.18 -0.09
N PHE A 184 3.91 29.38 0.75
CA PHE A 184 3.31 28.79 1.95
C PHE A 184 4.05 29.20 3.23
N ASP A 185 4.48 30.46 3.34
CA ASP A 185 5.38 30.92 4.42
C ASP A 185 4.66 31.31 5.74
N ASP A 186 3.32 31.21 5.79
CA ASP A 186 2.53 31.52 6.99
C ASP A 186 2.85 30.53 8.14
N PRO A 187 3.33 30.99 9.31
CA PRO A 187 3.71 30.09 10.40
C PRO A 187 2.52 29.36 11.01
N ILE A 188 2.79 28.18 11.59
CA ILE A 188 1.83 27.42 12.40
C ILE A 188 2.07 27.76 13.87
N GLY A 189 1.23 28.65 14.41
CA GLY A 189 1.49 29.28 15.71
C GLY A 189 2.81 30.04 15.68
N SER A 190 3.78 29.61 16.49
CA SER A 190 5.13 30.20 16.52
C SER A 190 6.17 29.42 15.70
N VAL A 191 5.76 28.37 14.98
CA VAL A 191 6.67 27.49 14.23
C VAL A 191 6.65 27.88 12.76
N SER A 192 7.83 28.00 12.17
CA SER A 192 7.97 28.22 10.71
C SER A 192 7.22 27.13 9.93
N SER A 193 6.55 27.52 8.86
CA SER A 193 5.85 26.59 7.97
C SER A 193 6.78 25.64 7.22
N ARG A 194 8.09 25.90 7.21
CA ARG A 194 9.11 25.08 6.54
C ARG A 194 10.36 24.86 7.40
N PRO A 195 11.12 23.77 7.17
CA PRO A 195 12.33 23.44 7.94
C PRO A 195 13.54 24.29 7.49
N LEU A 196 13.53 25.58 7.86
CA LEU A 196 14.57 26.56 7.49
C LEU A 196 15.99 26.09 7.85
N GLY A 197 16.94 26.29 6.94
CA GLY A 197 18.34 25.89 7.11
C GLY A 197 18.60 24.40 6.90
N THR A 198 17.65 23.67 6.33
CA THR A 198 17.82 22.26 5.92
C THR A 198 17.73 22.15 4.40
N PRO A 199 18.24 21.06 3.78
CA PRO A 199 18.05 20.81 2.34
C PRO A 199 16.58 20.76 1.89
N TYR A 200 15.66 20.59 2.84
CA TYR A 200 14.23 20.42 2.59
C TYR A 200 13.43 21.71 2.72
N GLU A 201 14.07 22.85 3.01
CA GLU A 201 13.40 24.11 3.33
C GLU A 201 12.49 24.64 2.20
N ASN A 202 12.74 24.21 0.97
CA ASN A 202 11.96 24.61 -0.20
C ASN A 202 11.05 23.50 -0.75
N THR A 203 11.09 22.31 -0.14
CA THR A 203 10.34 21.12 -0.61
C THR A 203 9.41 20.52 0.44
N SER A 204 9.60 20.86 1.72
CA SER A 204 8.72 20.48 2.82
C SER A 204 8.06 21.71 3.43
N PHE A 205 6.76 21.63 3.69
CA PHE A 205 6.00 22.76 4.22
C PHE A 205 4.70 22.35 4.89
N ALA A 206 4.13 23.27 5.67
CA ALA A 206 2.83 23.18 6.29
C ALA A 206 1.95 24.35 5.86
N LYS A 207 0.73 24.07 5.37
CA LYS A 207 -0.23 25.09 4.95
C LYS A 207 -1.61 24.79 5.54
N GLN A 208 -2.15 25.73 6.31
CA GLN A 208 -3.53 25.64 6.76
C GLN A 208 -4.48 26.08 5.65
N VAL A 209 -5.54 25.28 5.44
CA VAL A 209 -6.68 25.59 4.57
C VAL A 209 -7.94 25.25 5.37
N ARG A 210 -8.79 26.26 5.60
CA ARG A 210 -9.95 26.14 6.48
C ARG A 210 -9.55 25.58 7.86
N ASN A 211 -10.18 24.50 8.29
CA ASN A 211 -9.93 23.81 9.54
C ASN A 211 -8.93 22.64 9.42
N ALA A 212 -8.24 22.49 8.28
CA ALA A 212 -7.21 21.47 8.11
C ALA A 212 -5.82 22.06 7.88
N LEU A 213 -4.82 21.38 8.43
CA LEU A 213 -3.40 21.61 8.13
C LEU A 213 -2.92 20.54 7.16
N PHE A 214 -2.38 20.97 6.02
CA PHE A 214 -1.70 20.11 5.06
C PHE A 214 -0.19 20.19 5.29
N ILE A 215 0.47 19.04 5.46
CA ILE A 215 1.91 18.96 5.64
C ILE A 215 2.51 18.13 4.50
N SER A 216 3.24 18.80 3.61
CA SER A 216 4.06 18.17 2.57
C SER A 216 5.43 17.85 3.14
N VAL A 217 5.91 16.61 2.95
CA VAL A 217 7.21 16.18 3.48
C VAL A 217 8.06 15.57 2.36
N ASP A 218 9.24 16.13 2.14
CA ASP A 218 10.29 15.56 1.29
C ASP A 218 11.00 14.43 2.04
N VAL A 219 10.65 13.20 1.67
CA VAL A 219 11.11 12.00 2.37
C VAL A 219 12.44 11.46 1.84
N PHE A 220 13.09 12.12 0.88
CA PHE A 220 14.26 11.61 0.19
C PHE A 220 15.57 12.07 0.83
N ARG A 221 16.06 11.39 1.86
CA ARG A 221 17.35 11.76 2.48
C ARG A 221 18.52 11.42 1.58
N GLN A 222 19.40 12.39 1.38
CA GLN A 222 20.75 12.22 0.87
C GLN A 222 21.73 12.91 1.82
N ASP A 223 22.75 12.18 2.27
CA ASP A 223 23.80 12.75 3.14
C ASP A 223 24.98 13.29 2.31
N SER A 224 25.28 12.61 1.19
CA SER A 224 26.32 12.95 0.24
C SER A 224 26.11 12.12 -1.04
N PRO A 225 26.41 12.67 -2.23
CA PRO A 225 26.35 11.91 -3.50
C PRO A 225 27.26 10.68 -3.53
N ASP A 226 28.35 10.71 -2.75
CA ASP A 226 29.35 9.64 -2.70
C ASP A 226 29.08 8.61 -1.58
N LYS A 227 28.06 8.84 -0.75
CA LYS A 227 27.73 7.97 0.38
C LYS A 227 26.55 7.08 0.03
N LYS A 228 26.77 5.76 0.05
CA LYS A 228 25.70 4.78 -0.13
C LYS A 228 24.86 4.69 1.15
N LEU A 229 23.61 5.14 1.10
CA LEU A 229 22.65 5.03 2.21
C LEU A 229 21.80 3.78 2.12
N ASN A 230 21.47 3.33 0.90
CA ASN A 230 20.62 2.18 0.67
C ASN A 230 21.23 1.24 -0.37
N VAL A 231 21.07 -0.06 -0.15
CA VAL A 231 21.66 -1.07 -1.03
C VAL A 231 21.04 -1.10 -2.44
N ILE A 232 19.74 -0.80 -2.54
CA ILE A 232 18.95 -0.80 -3.78
C ILE A 232 19.06 0.55 -4.47
N THR A 233 18.80 1.64 -3.75
CA THR A 233 18.60 2.97 -4.34
C THR A 233 19.87 3.82 -4.38
N GLY A 234 20.92 3.42 -3.67
CA GLY A 234 22.23 4.10 -3.71
C GLY A 234 22.38 5.20 -2.67
N SER A 235 22.65 6.43 -3.12
CA SER A 235 22.95 7.59 -2.27
C SER A 235 21.73 8.22 -1.60
N VAL A 236 20.53 7.98 -2.13
CA VAL A 236 19.27 8.51 -1.60
C VAL A 236 18.45 7.36 -0.97
N THR A 237 17.76 7.66 0.13
CA THR A 237 16.85 6.73 0.79
C THR A 237 15.59 7.43 1.33
N ALA A 238 14.55 6.66 1.65
CA ALA A 238 13.29 7.20 2.15
C ALA A 238 13.32 7.30 3.69
N ASP A 239 13.67 8.46 4.24
CA ASP A 239 13.81 8.71 5.67
C ASP A 239 13.61 10.21 6.01
N VAL A 240 13.12 10.49 7.21
CA VAL A 240 13.00 11.84 7.77
C VAL A 240 13.64 11.85 9.15
N SER A 241 14.76 12.54 9.28
CA SER A 241 15.59 12.53 10.50
C SER A 241 16.20 13.91 10.79
N GLY A 242 16.85 14.04 11.95
CA GLY A 242 17.58 15.24 12.34
C GLY A 242 16.71 16.50 12.42
N ALA A 243 17.22 17.63 11.90
CA ALA A 243 16.54 18.92 11.94
C ALA A 243 15.20 18.90 11.16
N HIS A 244 15.09 18.10 10.10
CA HIS A 244 13.84 17.95 9.35
C HIS A 244 12.74 17.30 10.20
N LEU A 245 13.07 16.19 10.89
CA LEU A 245 12.14 15.53 11.81
C LEU A 245 11.74 16.44 12.98
N ASN A 246 12.70 17.17 13.56
CA ASN A 246 12.42 18.10 14.65
C ASN A 246 11.44 19.21 14.22
N TRP A 247 11.57 19.71 12.99
CA TRP A 247 10.59 20.66 12.43
C TRP A 247 9.20 20.04 12.35
N LEU A 248 9.06 18.83 11.78
CA LEU A 248 7.77 18.16 11.67
C LEU A 248 7.12 17.97 13.05
N GLN A 249 7.88 17.50 14.04
CA GLN A 249 7.41 17.35 15.41
C GLN A 249 6.92 18.68 16.00
N ASN A 250 7.66 19.77 15.79
CA ASN A 250 7.27 21.10 16.27
C ASN A 250 5.99 21.61 15.58
N VAL A 251 5.83 21.39 14.27
CA VAL A 251 4.61 21.73 13.52
C VAL A 251 3.41 20.97 14.07
N LEU A 252 3.54 19.66 14.32
CA LEU A 252 2.46 18.84 14.88
C LEU A 252 2.07 19.30 16.29
N VAL A 253 3.05 19.61 17.14
CA VAL A 253 2.82 20.18 18.48
C VAL A 253 2.14 21.55 18.41
N ALA A 254 2.48 22.38 17.43
CA ALA A 254 1.81 23.66 17.21
C ALA A 254 0.37 23.43 16.74
N ALA A 255 0.15 22.56 15.75
CA ALA A 255 -1.16 22.21 15.22
C ALA A 255 -2.12 21.71 16.32
N ASP A 256 -1.64 20.89 17.26
CA ASP A 256 -2.44 20.42 18.39
C ASP A 256 -2.93 21.57 19.30
N LYS A 257 -2.16 22.66 19.40
CA LYS A 257 -2.50 23.84 20.20
C LYS A 257 -3.39 24.85 19.46
N GLU A 258 -3.31 24.88 18.13
CA GLU A 258 -4.09 25.81 17.31
C GLU A 258 -5.56 25.40 17.25
N ARG A 259 -6.45 26.28 17.70
CA ARG A 259 -7.91 26.02 17.73
C ARG A 259 -8.57 26.06 16.36
N THR A 260 -7.90 26.63 15.37
CA THR A 260 -8.40 26.71 13.99
C THR A 260 -8.07 25.45 13.18
N ILE A 261 -7.34 24.49 13.76
CA ILE A 261 -6.95 23.25 13.10
C ILE A 261 -7.64 22.09 13.81
N ASP A 262 -8.53 21.40 13.13
CA ASP A 262 -9.23 20.20 13.62
C ASP A 262 -8.63 18.92 13.03
N HIS A 263 -8.04 19.06 11.84
CA HIS A 263 -7.51 17.96 11.05
C HIS A 263 -6.10 18.27 10.54
N VAL A 264 -5.24 17.26 10.57
CA VAL A 264 -3.92 17.30 9.94
C VAL A 264 -3.86 16.19 8.90
N PHE A 265 -3.54 16.58 7.67
CA PHE A 265 -3.30 15.72 6.53
C PHE A 265 -1.83 15.81 6.16
N VAL A 266 -1.13 14.68 6.24
CA VAL A 266 0.28 14.59 5.83
C VAL A 266 0.33 13.92 4.48
N PHE A 267 1.21 14.35 3.59
CA PHE A 267 1.39 13.69 2.31
C PHE A 267 2.85 13.75 1.87
N ALA A 268 3.31 12.62 1.37
CA ALA A 268 4.63 12.43 0.80
C ALA A 268 4.59 11.20 -0.11
N HIS A 269 5.57 11.04 -0.98
CA HIS A 269 5.45 10.04 -2.05
C HIS A 269 5.47 8.59 -1.56
N ILE A 270 6.30 8.27 -0.55
CA ILE A 270 6.63 6.89 -0.18
C ILE A 270 5.68 6.31 0.89
N PRO A 271 5.06 5.14 0.68
CA PRO A 271 4.28 4.45 1.70
C PRO A 271 5.12 4.03 2.91
N VAL A 272 4.54 4.12 4.10
CA VAL A 272 5.18 3.79 5.39
C VAL A 272 4.66 2.46 5.93
N LEU A 273 3.34 2.32 6.05
CA LEU A 273 2.71 1.09 6.54
C LEU A 273 2.71 0.01 5.44
N GLU A 274 2.98 -1.23 5.84
CA GLU A 274 3.01 -2.38 4.93
C GLU A 274 2.09 -3.53 5.41
N PRO A 275 1.67 -4.44 4.52
CA PRO A 275 1.97 -4.46 3.09
C PRO A 275 1.23 -3.38 2.32
N VAL A 276 1.55 -3.22 1.04
CA VAL A 276 0.78 -2.39 0.11
C VAL A 276 0.50 -3.19 -1.15
N ARG A 277 -0.63 -2.92 -1.78
CA ARG A 277 -0.87 -3.33 -3.16
C ARG A 277 0.15 -2.58 -4.03
N LYS A 278 0.68 -3.24 -5.05
CA LYS A 278 1.61 -2.66 -6.01
C LYS A 278 1.25 -3.00 -7.46
N TRP A 279 1.48 -2.06 -8.38
CA TRP A 279 1.38 -2.31 -9.81
C TRP A 279 2.52 -1.62 -10.58
N ALA A 280 3.46 -2.43 -11.06
CA ALA A 280 4.49 -1.99 -12.01
C ALA A 280 5.17 -0.66 -11.59
N SER A 281 5.69 -0.66 -10.37
CA SER A 281 6.52 0.40 -9.80
C SER A 281 7.76 -0.18 -9.11
N SER A 282 8.65 0.71 -8.67
CA SER A 282 9.86 0.36 -7.93
C SER A 282 9.53 -0.40 -6.63
N GLY A 283 8.42 -0.05 -5.97
CA GLY A 283 8.00 -0.59 -4.69
C GLY A 283 8.91 -0.13 -3.56
N MET A 284 9.40 1.11 -3.65
CA MET A 284 10.09 1.75 -2.54
C MET A 284 9.13 1.93 -1.37
N MET A 285 9.71 1.87 -0.18
CA MET A 285 8.98 1.91 1.08
C MET A 285 9.86 2.64 2.10
N PHE A 286 9.23 3.35 3.03
CA PHE A 286 9.92 4.18 4.01
C PHE A 286 10.82 3.34 4.92
N ASP A 287 12.05 3.78 5.18
CA ASP A 287 13.00 3.04 6.01
C ASP A 287 12.42 2.77 7.40
N ASN A 288 12.60 1.55 7.90
CA ASN A 288 12.03 1.07 9.16
C ASN A 288 10.49 1.03 9.25
N ARG A 289 9.75 1.47 8.22
CA ARG A 289 8.28 1.36 8.12
C ARG A 289 7.57 2.05 9.29
N ASP A 290 6.59 1.38 9.92
CA ASP A 290 5.80 1.89 11.03
C ASP A 290 6.57 1.99 12.36
N ASP A 291 7.81 1.51 12.40
CA ASP A 291 8.78 1.69 13.49
C ASP A 291 9.71 2.90 13.26
N SER A 292 9.54 3.65 12.16
CA SER A 292 10.30 4.88 11.91
C SER A 292 9.95 6.01 12.89
N ASP A 293 10.93 6.87 13.18
CA ASP A 293 10.71 8.06 14.00
C ASP A 293 9.74 9.06 13.32
N PHE A 294 9.70 9.06 11.99
CA PHE A 294 8.70 9.80 11.21
C PHE A 294 7.27 9.37 11.58
N TRP A 295 6.98 8.08 11.52
CA TRP A 295 5.65 7.58 11.84
C TRP A 295 5.31 7.72 13.32
N ALA A 296 6.31 7.60 14.20
CA ALA A 296 6.16 7.92 15.62
C ALA A 296 5.79 9.39 15.85
N ALA A 297 6.37 10.33 15.10
CA ALA A 297 6.00 11.74 15.14
C ALA A 297 4.54 11.94 14.73
N LEU A 298 4.07 11.29 13.65
CA LEU A 298 2.66 11.38 13.24
C LEU A 298 1.71 10.89 14.32
N ARG A 299 2.03 9.75 14.97
CA ARG A 299 1.24 9.19 16.09
C ARG A 299 1.19 10.11 17.31
N SER A 300 2.11 11.08 17.44
CA SER A 300 2.17 11.96 18.61
C SER A 300 1.07 13.03 18.61
N SER A 301 0.48 13.34 17.46
CA SER A 301 -0.61 14.30 17.35
C SER A 301 -1.96 13.59 17.22
N SER A 302 -2.90 13.99 18.07
CA SER A 302 -4.28 13.51 17.99
C SER A 302 -5.06 14.13 16.84
N LYS A 303 -4.48 15.09 16.10
CA LYS A 303 -5.11 15.75 14.95
C LYS A 303 -4.72 15.14 13.60
N VAL A 304 -3.71 14.28 13.53
CA VAL A 304 -3.38 13.57 12.28
C VAL A 304 -4.49 12.59 11.92
N ARG A 305 -5.04 12.74 10.71
CA ARG A 305 -6.17 11.95 10.20
C ARG A 305 -5.72 10.96 9.15
N ALA A 306 -4.94 11.44 8.18
CA ALA A 306 -4.45 10.62 7.09
C ALA A 306 -3.04 11.02 6.63
N TYR A 307 -2.31 10.01 6.18
CA TYR A 307 -1.06 10.10 5.42
C TYR A 307 -1.32 9.64 3.97
N PHE A 308 -1.12 10.51 2.99
CA PHE A 308 -1.31 10.19 1.57
C PHE A 308 0.02 9.89 0.89
N ALA A 309 0.04 8.85 0.04
CA ALA A 309 1.20 8.43 -0.72
C ALA A 309 0.85 7.93 -2.13
N GLY A 310 1.87 7.87 -3.00
CA GLY A 310 1.83 7.35 -4.37
C GLY A 310 2.71 6.11 -4.48
N GLU A 311 3.76 6.18 -5.31
CA GLU A 311 4.88 5.24 -5.52
C GLU A 311 4.47 3.86 -6.05
N VAL A 312 3.42 3.22 -5.53
CA VAL A 312 3.08 1.81 -5.85
C VAL A 312 1.98 1.68 -6.90
N HIS A 313 1.50 2.80 -7.44
CA HIS A 313 0.57 2.92 -8.58
C HIS A 313 -0.73 2.12 -8.42
N THR A 314 -1.18 1.90 -7.19
CA THR A 314 -2.44 1.23 -6.91
C THR A 314 -2.94 1.58 -5.53
N VAL A 315 -4.24 1.39 -5.31
CA VAL A 315 -4.91 1.87 -4.11
C VAL A 315 -4.76 0.88 -2.97
N THR A 316 -4.24 1.37 -1.84
CA THR A 316 -4.26 0.69 -0.54
C THR A 316 -4.67 1.67 0.53
N ALA A 317 -5.76 1.38 1.22
CA ALA A 317 -6.12 2.05 2.47
C ALA A 317 -5.82 1.13 3.65
N SER A 318 -5.16 1.65 4.67
CA SER A 318 -4.84 0.91 5.89
C SER A 318 -4.96 1.83 7.10
N LYS A 319 -5.39 1.27 8.23
CA LYS A 319 -5.39 1.99 9.51
C LYS A 319 -4.18 1.56 10.31
N ASP A 320 -3.47 2.52 10.89
CA ASP A 320 -2.42 2.22 11.85
C ASP A 320 -2.95 1.35 13.00
N THR A 321 -2.14 0.39 13.42
CA THR A 321 -2.54 -0.55 14.48
C THR A 321 -2.42 0.04 15.89
N LYS A 322 -1.74 1.18 16.03
CA LYS A 322 -1.46 1.86 17.30
C LYS A 322 -2.15 3.23 17.43
N SER A 323 -2.83 3.71 16.39
CA SER A 323 -3.54 5.00 16.34
C SER A 323 -4.75 4.94 15.40
N ASP A 324 -5.41 6.07 15.17
CA ASP A 324 -6.53 6.21 14.23
C ASP A 324 -6.13 6.92 12.93
N ILE A 325 -4.82 6.94 12.63
CA ILE A 325 -4.27 7.47 11.38
C ILE A 325 -4.53 6.47 10.25
N LEU A 326 -5.07 6.97 9.14
CA LEU A 326 -5.16 6.23 7.88
C LEU A 326 -3.91 6.47 7.02
N GLN A 327 -3.31 5.41 6.48
CA GLN A 327 -2.47 5.55 5.28
C GLN A 327 -3.35 5.29 4.06
N ILE A 328 -3.37 6.25 3.14
CA ILE A 328 -4.08 6.14 1.86
C ILE A 328 -3.05 6.28 0.75
N VAL A 329 -2.60 5.12 0.27
CA VAL A 329 -1.81 5.05 -0.96
C VAL A 329 -2.81 5.02 -2.11
N HIS A 330 -2.82 6.00 -3.00
CA HIS A 330 -3.90 6.11 -3.99
C HIS A 330 -3.41 6.10 -5.44
N SER A 331 -4.29 5.61 -6.31
CA SER A 331 -4.17 5.66 -7.76
C SER A 331 -5.53 6.05 -8.35
N GLY A 332 -5.53 6.67 -9.52
CA GLY A 332 -6.61 7.57 -9.90
C GLY A 332 -6.56 8.81 -9.02
N TYR A 333 -7.71 9.35 -8.65
CA TYR A 333 -7.75 10.47 -7.70
C TYR A 333 -8.69 10.18 -6.53
N ILE A 334 -8.46 10.90 -5.45
CA ILE A 334 -9.29 10.86 -4.25
C ILE A 334 -10.01 12.20 -4.11
N LYS A 335 -11.25 12.14 -3.65
CA LYS A 335 -12.01 13.28 -3.13
C LYS A 335 -12.13 13.10 -1.62
N ALA A 336 -11.95 14.17 -0.87
CA ALA A 336 -12.17 14.20 0.56
C ALA A 336 -13.17 15.32 0.90
N ASP A 337 -14.33 14.94 1.40
CA ASP A 337 -15.29 15.87 2.02
C ASP A 337 -14.97 15.96 3.52
N VAL A 338 -14.60 17.16 3.97
CA VAL A 338 -14.11 17.41 5.32
C VAL A 338 -15.17 18.18 6.11
N TYR A 339 -15.62 17.58 7.20
CA TYR A 339 -16.57 18.14 8.17
C TYR A 339 -15.81 18.55 9.44
N GLU A 340 -16.51 18.89 10.52
CA GLU A 340 -15.89 19.20 11.82
C GLU A 340 -15.33 17.94 12.51
N ASP A 341 -16.10 16.85 12.53
CA ASP A 341 -15.80 15.61 13.24
C ASP A 341 -15.78 14.38 12.32
N LYS A 342 -15.91 14.57 11.01
CA LYS A 342 -16.03 13.48 10.04
C LYS A 342 -15.25 13.81 8.77
N ILE A 343 -14.68 12.79 8.14
CA ILE A 343 -14.06 12.89 6.83
C ILE A 343 -14.57 11.75 5.94
N GLU A 344 -15.01 12.09 4.73
CA GLU A 344 -15.44 11.13 3.73
C GLU A 344 -14.46 11.11 2.55
N PHE A 345 -13.69 10.03 2.45
CA PHE A 345 -12.81 9.79 1.32
C PHE A 345 -13.53 8.97 0.26
N THR A 346 -13.52 9.44 -0.99
CA THR A 346 -14.03 8.69 -2.15
C THR A 346 -12.93 8.54 -3.18
N ASN A 347 -12.65 7.29 -3.60
CA ASN A 347 -11.73 7.04 -4.72
C ASN A 347 -12.49 7.03 -6.04
N TYR A 348 -11.92 7.70 -7.03
CA TYR A 348 -12.38 7.69 -8.40
C TYR A 348 -11.28 7.12 -9.29
N ARG A 349 -11.68 6.23 -10.21
CA ARG A 349 -10.81 5.74 -11.27
C ARG A 349 -11.25 6.28 -12.62
N PHE A 350 -10.28 6.53 -13.49
CA PHE A 350 -10.51 6.85 -14.89
C PHE A 350 -10.64 5.55 -15.69
N GLN A 351 -11.75 5.34 -16.41
CA GLN A 351 -12.00 4.07 -17.09
C GLN A 351 -11.01 3.80 -18.25
N SER A 352 -10.47 2.58 -18.32
CA SER A 352 -10.00 1.97 -19.57
C SER A 352 -10.90 0.77 -19.92
N LYS A 353 -10.96 0.37 -21.20
CA LYS A 353 -11.84 -0.72 -21.67
C LYS A 353 -11.51 -2.10 -21.08
N ASP A 354 -10.36 -2.24 -20.42
CA ASP A 354 -10.02 -3.43 -19.65
C ASP A 354 -10.30 -3.15 -18.17
N ALA A 355 -11.00 -4.05 -17.49
CA ALA A 355 -11.41 -3.86 -16.10
C ALA A 355 -10.19 -3.63 -15.17
N GLY A 356 -10.18 -2.46 -14.49
CA GLY A 356 -9.28 -2.11 -13.39
C GLY A 356 -8.03 -1.29 -13.71
N TYR A 357 -7.92 -0.75 -14.90
CA TYR A 357 -6.74 -0.03 -15.32
C TYR A 357 -6.96 1.46 -15.03
N THR A 358 -6.04 2.09 -14.28
CA THR A 358 -5.63 3.44 -14.66
C THR A 358 -4.86 3.29 -15.97
N GLU A 359 -5.22 4.05 -17.00
CA GLU A 359 -4.47 4.03 -18.25
C GLU A 359 -3.01 4.35 -17.92
N LYS A 360 -2.10 3.45 -18.29
CA LYS A 360 -0.66 3.68 -18.21
C LYS A 360 -0.30 4.55 -19.42
N TYR A 361 0.17 5.76 -19.16
CA TYR A 361 0.51 6.74 -20.20
C TYR A 361 1.93 6.60 -20.77
N TRP A 362 2.71 5.60 -20.35
CA TRP A 362 3.94 5.22 -21.05
C TRP A 362 3.58 4.41 -22.32
N SER A 363 3.57 5.08 -23.45
CA SER A 363 3.54 4.43 -24.75
C SER A 363 4.87 4.76 -25.41
N LYS A 364 5.78 3.77 -25.43
CA LYS A 364 6.92 3.79 -26.35
C LYS A 364 6.34 3.91 -27.76
N ASN A 365 6.33 5.11 -28.30
CA ASN A 365 6.18 5.42 -29.73
C ASN A 365 4.86 4.99 -30.39
N LYS A 366 3.71 5.00 -29.70
CA LYS A 366 2.41 4.82 -30.38
C LYS A 366 1.39 5.90 -30.02
N VAL A 367 1.32 6.92 -30.89
CA VAL A 367 0.26 7.94 -30.99
C VAL A 367 -1.17 7.33 -30.95
N ALA A 368 -1.32 6.06 -31.32
CA ALA A 368 -2.61 5.35 -31.34
C ALA A 368 -3.34 5.28 -29.99
N SER A 369 -2.64 5.33 -28.84
CA SER A 369 -3.27 5.33 -27.51
C SER A 369 -3.96 6.65 -27.14
N PHE A 370 -3.57 7.76 -27.77
CA PHE A 370 -4.01 9.13 -27.42
C PHE A 370 -5.15 9.67 -28.30
N SER A 371 -5.75 8.82 -29.15
CA SER A 371 -6.88 9.18 -30.03
C SER A 371 -8.25 9.11 -29.35
N LYS A 372 -8.31 8.86 -28.03
CA LYS A 372 -9.56 8.62 -27.28
C LYS A 372 -9.83 9.77 -26.33
N LYS A 373 -11.10 10.19 -26.26
CA LYS A 373 -11.59 11.13 -25.24
C LYS A 373 -11.35 10.55 -23.84
N ALA A 374 -10.98 11.39 -22.88
CA ALA A 374 -10.93 11.06 -21.46
C ALA A 374 -12.20 10.30 -21.05
N ALA A 375 -12.04 9.08 -20.55
CA ALA A 375 -13.17 8.30 -20.08
C ALA A 375 -13.76 8.94 -18.81
N PRO A 376 -15.07 8.84 -18.55
CA PRO A 376 -15.64 9.41 -17.33
C PRO A 376 -15.04 8.76 -16.08
N GLU A 377 -14.97 9.53 -14.99
CA GLU A 377 -14.65 9.04 -13.66
C GLU A 377 -15.69 8.02 -13.17
N ILE A 378 -15.23 7.04 -12.42
CA ILE A 378 -16.08 6.02 -11.80
C ILE A 378 -15.68 5.90 -10.33
N LYS A 379 -16.66 6.05 -9.44
CA LYS A 379 -16.49 5.76 -8.01
C LYS A 379 -16.07 4.31 -7.82
N ASN A 380 -14.95 4.10 -7.14
CA ASN A 380 -14.29 2.80 -6.99
C ASN A 380 -14.20 2.34 -5.53
N GLY A 381 -14.59 3.19 -4.58
CA GLY A 381 -14.65 2.87 -3.15
C GLY A 381 -14.79 4.13 -2.30
N SER A 382 -15.10 3.96 -1.03
CA SER A 382 -15.14 5.06 -0.07
C SER A 382 -14.73 4.64 1.33
N ILE A 383 -14.29 5.60 2.15
CA ILE A 383 -14.06 5.48 3.59
C ILE A 383 -14.78 6.66 4.25
N THR A 384 -15.59 6.39 5.26
CA THR A 384 -16.07 7.41 6.19
C THR A 384 -15.35 7.18 7.51
N ALA A 385 -14.60 8.19 7.93
CA ALA A 385 -13.93 8.24 9.22
C ALA A 385 -14.65 9.23 10.13
N ASP A 386 -15.22 8.74 11.23
CA ASP A 386 -16.00 9.50 12.21
C ASP A 386 -15.19 9.61 13.50
N TYR A 387 -14.88 10.85 13.87
CA TYR A 387 -14.06 11.27 15.02
C TYR A 387 -14.91 11.92 16.13
N SER A 388 -16.23 11.76 16.11
CA SER A 388 -17.16 12.28 17.14
C SER A 388 -16.97 11.64 18.54
N ARG A 389 -16.11 10.63 18.64
CA ARG A 389 -15.83 9.85 19.86
C ARG A 389 -14.32 9.78 20.10
N ASP A 390 -13.94 9.43 21.33
CA ASP A 390 -12.52 9.25 21.73
C ASP A 390 -11.72 8.31 20.82
N LYS A 391 -12.38 7.32 20.21
CA LYS A 391 -11.80 6.45 19.18
C LYS A 391 -12.59 6.62 17.89
N ALA A 392 -11.86 6.83 16.81
CA ALA A 392 -12.47 7.00 15.51
C ALA A 392 -13.15 5.69 15.07
N SER A 393 -14.29 5.82 14.41
CA SER A 393 -14.98 4.71 13.75
C SER A 393 -14.84 4.83 12.24
N PHE A 394 -14.69 3.70 11.57
CA PHE A 394 -14.45 3.65 10.14
C PHE A 394 -15.46 2.73 9.47
N SER A 395 -16.06 3.21 8.40
CA SER A 395 -16.80 2.39 7.45
C SER A 395 -16.12 2.50 6.08
N SER A 396 -15.96 1.39 5.38
CA SER A 396 -15.21 1.35 4.13
C SER A 396 -15.82 0.40 3.13
N SER A 397 -15.68 0.69 1.83
CA SER A 397 -16.22 -0.13 0.75
C SER A 397 -15.37 -0.07 -0.53
N GLY A 398 -15.53 -1.08 -1.39
CA GLY A 398 -14.85 -1.13 -2.69
C GLY A 398 -13.33 -1.28 -2.54
N ILE A 399 -12.57 -0.60 -3.39
CA ILE A 399 -11.10 -0.62 -3.37
C ILE A 399 -10.50 -0.05 -2.06
N PHE A 400 -11.31 0.71 -1.33
CA PHE A 400 -10.97 1.38 -0.09
C PHE A 400 -11.35 0.59 1.17
N GLU A 401 -11.87 -0.64 1.01
CA GLU A 401 -11.95 -1.55 2.16
C GLU A 401 -10.59 -1.60 2.88
N LEU A 402 -10.61 -1.27 4.17
CA LEU A 402 -9.40 -1.16 4.96
C LEU A 402 -8.70 -2.50 5.00
N MET A 403 -7.46 -2.51 4.52
CA MET A 403 -6.65 -3.71 4.52
C MET A 403 -6.17 -3.99 5.95
N ASP A 404 -6.53 -5.16 6.48
CA ASP A 404 -5.90 -5.67 7.68
C ASP A 404 -4.50 -6.14 7.35
N GLN A 405 -3.51 -5.35 7.78
CA GLN A 405 -2.09 -5.56 7.52
C GLN A 405 -1.50 -6.75 8.29
N LYS A 406 -2.10 -7.09 9.44
CA LYS A 406 -1.64 -8.18 10.31
C LYS A 406 -2.51 -9.43 10.19
N GLY A 407 -3.71 -9.28 9.64
CA GLY A 407 -4.64 -10.36 9.38
C GLY A 407 -4.34 -11.17 8.13
N LEU A 408 -5.37 -11.85 7.62
CA LEU A 408 -5.32 -12.68 6.41
C LEU A 408 -5.20 -11.83 5.15
N LEU A 409 -4.04 -11.86 4.50
CA LEU A 409 -3.73 -11.07 3.30
C LEU A 409 -4.15 -11.78 2.02
N VAL A 410 -3.81 -13.07 1.93
CA VAL A 410 -4.10 -13.92 0.76
C VAL A 410 -4.80 -15.17 1.23
N HIS A 411 -5.90 -15.54 0.56
CA HIS A 411 -6.51 -16.86 0.69
C HIS A 411 -7.09 -17.31 -0.64
N TYR A 412 -6.57 -18.43 -1.15
CA TYR A 412 -7.09 -19.15 -2.30
C TYR A 412 -7.74 -20.45 -1.82
N SER A 413 -9.07 -20.47 -1.77
CA SER A 413 -9.86 -21.66 -1.39
C SER A 413 -10.03 -22.65 -2.54
N PHE A 414 -9.77 -22.24 -3.79
CA PHE A 414 -10.02 -23.03 -5.01
C PHE A 414 -11.49 -23.39 -5.28
N ASP A 415 -12.42 -23.01 -4.40
CA ASP A 415 -13.87 -23.27 -4.52
C ASP A 415 -14.60 -22.32 -5.47
N ASP A 416 -14.18 -21.05 -5.54
CA ASP A 416 -14.84 -20.00 -6.31
C ASP A 416 -14.26 -19.87 -7.73
N ASP A 417 -13.93 -21.01 -8.35
CA ASP A 417 -13.20 -21.06 -9.60
C ASP A 417 -14.04 -20.68 -10.83
N SER A 418 -13.43 -19.85 -11.69
CA SER A 418 -13.81 -19.75 -13.10
C SER A 418 -12.72 -20.38 -13.95
N GLU A 419 -12.96 -20.59 -15.24
CA GLU A 419 -12.02 -21.26 -16.16
C GLU A 419 -10.59 -20.67 -16.19
N SER A 420 -10.33 -19.48 -15.64
CA SER A 420 -8.99 -18.89 -15.62
C SER A 420 -8.58 -18.11 -14.35
N LYS A 421 -9.49 -17.88 -13.39
CA LYS A 421 -9.22 -17.02 -12.22
C LYS A 421 -9.63 -17.68 -10.91
N ILE A 422 -8.86 -17.37 -9.86
CA ILE A 422 -9.07 -17.77 -8.47
C ILE A 422 -9.24 -16.50 -7.65
N THR A 423 -10.30 -16.41 -6.86
CA THR A 423 -10.57 -15.26 -6.00
C THR A 423 -9.59 -15.24 -4.81
N ASN A 424 -9.11 -14.05 -4.43
CA ASN A 424 -8.46 -13.85 -3.14
C ASN A 424 -9.51 -13.49 -2.09
N HIS A 425 -9.62 -14.30 -1.03
CA HIS A 425 -10.54 -14.06 0.09
C HIS A 425 -9.92 -13.33 1.28
N GLY A 426 -8.64 -12.94 1.19
CA GLY A 426 -7.95 -12.10 2.16
C GLY A 426 -8.14 -10.59 1.93
N SER A 427 -7.54 -9.77 2.78
CA SER A 427 -7.62 -8.31 2.77
C SER A 427 -6.94 -7.67 1.55
N MET A 428 -5.98 -8.37 0.92
CA MET A 428 -5.39 -7.96 -0.36
C MET A 428 -6.27 -8.28 -1.58
N LYS A 429 -7.56 -8.60 -1.41
CA LYS A 429 -8.49 -8.81 -2.53
C LYS A 429 -8.67 -7.57 -3.42
N THR A 430 -8.45 -7.72 -4.72
CA THR A 430 -8.98 -6.88 -5.80
C THR A 430 -9.11 -7.75 -7.06
N GLU A 431 -9.65 -7.21 -8.15
CA GLU A 431 -9.70 -7.89 -9.45
C GLU A 431 -8.32 -8.34 -10.00
N PHE A 432 -7.22 -7.78 -9.50
CA PHE A 432 -5.85 -8.13 -9.92
C PHE A 432 -5.10 -9.06 -8.98
N TYR A 433 -5.64 -9.26 -7.78
CA TYR A 433 -4.96 -9.93 -6.68
C TYR A 433 -5.49 -11.35 -6.44
N GLY A 434 -6.38 -11.80 -7.33
CA GLY A 434 -6.68 -13.22 -7.48
C GLY A 434 -5.56 -14.00 -8.17
N GLY A 435 -5.58 -15.32 -7.99
CA GLY A 435 -4.69 -16.24 -8.68
C GLY A 435 -5.11 -16.43 -10.15
N VAL A 436 -4.12 -16.58 -11.03
CA VAL A 436 -4.32 -16.95 -12.43
C VAL A 436 -3.66 -18.28 -12.70
N ARG A 437 -4.43 -19.18 -13.31
CA ARG A 437 -3.99 -20.54 -13.59
C ARG A 437 -3.07 -20.57 -14.81
N MET A 438 -1.95 -21.26 -14.65
CA MET A 438 -1.00 -21.57 -15.71
C MET A 438 -0.89 -23.10 -15.73
N GLY A 439 -1.65 -23.77 -16.61
CA GLY A 439 -1.68 -25.24 -16.73
C GLY A 439 -2.50 -25.97 -15.65
N SER A 440 -2.49 -25.47 -14.41
CA SER A 440 -3.10 -26.14 -13.25
C SER A 440 -4.59 -26.50 -13.43
N GLY A 441 -4.94 -27.75 -13.09
CA GLY A 441 -6.31 -28.26 -13.03
C GLY A 441 -7.00 -28.09 -11.66
N PHE A 442 -8.22 -28.62 -11.54
CA PHE A 442 -8.96 -28.72 -10.28
C PHE A 442 -9.41 -30.15 -10.02
N GLY A 443 -9.43 -30.54 -8.74
CA GLY A 443 -9.89 -31.85 -8.28
C GLY A 443 -10.53 -31.77 -6.89
N GLU A 444 -10.85 -32.92 -6.30
CA GLU A 444 -11.38 -33.00 -4.94
C GLU A 444 -10.35 -32.52 -3.92
N GLY A 445 -10.75 -31.56 -3.07
CA GLY A 445 -9.92 -30.92 -2.07
C GLY A 445 -9.91 -31.59 -0.70
N ALA A 446 -9.12 -31.03 0.21
CA ALA A 446 -9.27 -31.30 1.64
C ALA A 446 -10.57 -30.68 2.16
N MET A 447 -10.96 -29.53 1.59
CA MET A 447 -12.23 -28.86 1.77
C MET A 447 -12.71 -28.38 0.39
N GLY A 448 -13.82 -28.91 -0.11
CA GLY A 448 -14.32 -28.49 -1.42
C GLY A 448 -13.41 -28.92 -2.58
N LYS A 449 -12.90 -27.97 -3.37
CA LYS A 449 -12.01 -28.21 -4.51
C LYS A 449 -10.56 -27.90 -4.18
N ALA A 450 -9.62 -28.51 -4.89
CA ALA A 450 -8.19 -28.21 -4.81
C ALA A 450 -7.58 -27.97 -6.19
N GLY A 451 -6.50 -27.18 -6.23
CA GLY A 451 -5.64 -27.09 -7.41
C GLY A 451 -4.82 -28.37 -7.58
N THR A 452 -4.68 -28.85 -8.82
CA THR A 452 -3.83 -30.00 -9.18
C THR A 452 -2.65 -29.54 -10.01
N PHE A 453 -1.45 -30.03 -9.66
CA PHE A 453 -0.18 -29.63 -10.25
C PHE A 453 0.62 -30.85 -10.68
N ASP A 454 1.11 -30.85 -11.92
CA ASP A 454 1.79 -32.00 -12.54
C ASP A 454 3.29 -32.15 -12.19
N GLY A 455 3.89 -31.12 -11.58
CA GLY A 455 5.32 -31.07 -11.25
C GLY A 455 6.23 -30.52 -12.35
N LYS A 456 5.70 -29.99 -13.46
CA LYS A 456 6.48 -29.52 -14.61
C LYS A 456 6.26 -28.05 -14.92
N ASP A 457 5.04 -27.65 -15.21
CA ASP A 457 4.71 -26.28 -15.61
C ASP A 457 3.39 -25.75 -15.06
N ASP A 458 2.69 -26.55 -14.26
CA ASP A 458 1.50 -26.12 -13.53
C ASP A 458 1.83 -25.19 -12.37
N TYR A 459 1.20 -24.01 -12.34
CA TYR A 459 1.22 -23.10 -11.19
C TYR A 459 0.07 -22.08 -11.25
N ILE A 460 -0.12 -21.41 -10.13
CA ILE A 460 -0.96 -20.21 -10.03
C ILE A 460 -0.04 -19.02 -9.79
N THR A 461 -0.32 -17.89 -10.44
CA THR A 461 0.42 -16.65 -10.25
C THR A 461 -0.52 -15.48 -10.04
N SER A 462 -0.11 -14.50 -9.23
CA SER A 462 -0.73 -13.17 -9.29
C SER A 462 -0.48 -12.55 -10.66
N LYS A 463 -1.46 -11.85 -11.23
CA LYS A 463 -1.39 -11.30 -12.60
C LYS A 463 -0.46 -10.10 -12.74
N ARG A 464 -0.22 -9.38 -11.63
CA ARG A 464 0.30 -8.00 -11.64
C ARG A 464 1.38 -7.68 -10.60
N GLY A 465 2.05 -8.69 -10.07
CA GLY A 465 3.19 -8.51 -9.18
C GLY A 465 2.77 -8.13 -7.75
N ILE A 466 2.56 -9.13 -6.90
CA ILE A 466 2.30 -8.96 -5.47
C ILE A 466 3.42 -9.64 -4.70
N SER A 467 4.00 -8.90 -3.75
CA SER A 467 4.74 -9.48 -2.65
C SER A 467 3.89 -9.30 -1.39
N PRO A 468 3.10 -10.30 -0.98
CA PRO A 468 2.14 -10.14 0.11
C PRO A 468 2.78 -9.65 1.40
N VAL A 469 4.04 -10.03 1.63
CA VAL A 469 4.86 -9.51 2.73
C VAL A 469 6.29 -9.31 2.23
N THR A 470 6.85 -8.10 2.40
CA THR A 470 8.23 -7.75 1.99
C THR A 470 9.20 -7.78 3.17
N GLY A 471 10.51 -7.62 2.90
CA GLY A 471 11.55 -7.52 3.92
C GLY A 471 11.56 -8.71 4.90
N SER A 472 11.95 -8.43 6.14
CA SER A 472 12.02 -9.38 7.26
C SER A 472 10.83 -9.27 8.23
N GLU A 473 9.70 -8.70 7.81
CA GLU A 473 8.43 -8.66 8.56
C GLU A 473 7.88 -10.00 9.11
N PRO A 474 6.98 -10.00 10.09
CA PRO A 474 6.29 -11.22 10.49
C PRO A 474 5.38 -11.74 9.37
N ARG A 475 5.23 -13.07 9.26
CA ARG A 475 4.24 -13.69 8.37
C ARG A 475 3.94 -15.13 8.73
N THR A 476 2.77 -15.61 8.32
CA THR A 476 2.40 -17.02 8.42
C THR A 476 1.86 -17.48 7.08
N VAL A 477 2.34 -18.62 6.57
CA VAL A 477 1.82 -19.27 5.37
C VAL A 477 1.28 -20.65 5.73
N SER A 478 0.13 -21.03 5.18
CA SER A 478 -0.42 -22.37 5.33
C SER A 478 -1.03 -22.89 4.03
N ALA A 479 -1.13 -24.22 3.93
CA ALA A 479 -1.87 -24.90 2.89
C ALA A 479 -2.26 -26.30 3.36
N TRP A 480 -3.29 -26.86 2.75
CA TRP A 480 -3.47 -28.31 2.68
C TRP A 480 -2.71 -28.84 1.47
N ILE A 481 -1.96 -29.93 1.64
CA ILE A 481 -1.20 -30.57 0.57
C ILE A 481 -1.48 -32.07 0.49
N LYS A 482 -1.42 -32.63 -0.72
CA LYS A 482 -1.51 -34.07 -0.98
C LYS A 482 -0.55 -34.48 -2.08
N THR A 483 0.40 -35.36 -1.78
CA THR A 483 1.43 -35.80 -2.73
C THR A 483 1.98 -37.18 -2.37
N LYS A 484 2.60 -37.85 -3.35
CA LYS A 484 3.42 -39.05 -3.16
C LYS A 484 4.90 -38.79 -3.44
N SER A 485 5.26 -37.57 -3.81
CA SER A 485 6.64 -37.18 -4.10
C SER A 485 7.31 -36.64 -2.84
N SER A 486 8.43 -37.23 -2.46
CA SER A 486 9.29 -36.71 -1.38
C SER A 486 10.42 -35.83 -1.92
N GLU A 487 10.53 -35.65 -3.24
CA GLU A 487 11.51 -34.73 -3.83
C GLU A 487 11.31 -33.30 -3.33
N LYS A 488 12.37 -32.49 -3.36
CA LYS A 488 12.26 -31.07 -3.05
C LYS A 488 11.29 -30.40 -4.03
N MET A 489 10.24 -29.77 -3.51
CA MET A 489 9.27 -29.03 -4.32
C MET A 489 8.70 -27.82 -3.58
N THR A 490 8.24 -26.81 -4.34
CA THR A 490 7.76 -25.55 -3.77
C THR A 490 6.24 -25.51 -3.74
N ILE A 491 5.64 -25.39 -2.55
CA ILE A 491 4.18 -25.20 -2.38
C ILE A 491 3.81 -23.78 -2.82
N ALA A 492 4.58 -22.77 -2.42
CA ALA A 492 4.40 -21.39 -2.85
C ALA A 492 5.68 -20.58 -2.74
N GLY A 493 5.83 -19.53 -3.54
CA GLY A 493 7.01 -18.67 -3.48
C GLY A 493 6.76 -17.24 -3.93
N TRP A 494 7.41 -16.29 -3.28
CA TRP A 494 7.48 -14.89 -3.68
C TRP A 494 8.82 -14.26 -3.30
N GLY A 495 9.08 -13.04 -3.77
CA GLY A 495 10.39 -12.39 -3.63
C GLY A 495 11.30 -12.60 -4.85
N GLY A 496 12.21 -11.65 -5.05
CA GLY A 496 12.70 -11.26 -6.38
C GLY A 496 14.19 -11.02 -6.44
N ALA A 497 14.63 -10.67 -7.64
CA ALA A 497 16.00 -10.32 -7.96
C ALA A 497 15.97 -9.04 -8.78
N LYS A 498 16.48 -7.93 -8.23
CA LYS A 498 16.66 -6.67 -8.96
C LYS A 498 17.99 -6.06 -8.53
N TRP A 499 18.76 -5.55 -9.49
CA TRP A 499 20.04 -4.87 -9.23
C TRP A 499 21.03 -5.67 -8.36
N GLY A 500 21.10 -6.99 -8.58
CA GLY A 500 21.98 -7.87 -7.79
C GLY A 500 21.49 -8.20 -6.38
N ILE A 501 20.37 -7.61 -5.92
CA ILE A 501 19.77 -7.89 -4.62
C ILE A 501 18.74 -8.99 -4.77
N LEU A 502 19.06 -10.11 -4.15
CA LEU A 502 18.30 -11.33 -4.18
C LEU A 502 17.62 -11.52 -2.81
N GLY A 503 16.29 -11.60 -2.78
CA GLY A 503 15.56 -11.95 -1.57
C GLY A 503 14.26 -12.67 -1.89
N LYS A 504 14.09 -13.90 -1.42
CA LYS A 504 12.91 -14.74 -1.69
C LYS A 504 12.46 -15.49 -0.45
N PHE A 505 11.21 -15.94 -0.49
CA PHE A 505 10.58 -16.81 0.48
C PHE A 505 9.85 -17.92 -0.29
N ASN A 506 10.37 -19.14 -0.22
CA ASN A 506 9.72 -20.32 -0.77
C ASN A 506 9.23 -21.20 0.38
N PHE A 507 7.91 -21.42 0.45
CA PHE A 507 7.29 -22.42 1.30
C PHE A 507 7.38 -23.77 0.61
N ASP A 508 8.21 -24.66 1.15
CA ASP A 508 8.69 -25.85 0.45
C ASP A 508 8.25 -27.16 1.13
N LEU A 509 8.31 -28.24 0.38
CA LEU A 509 8.45 -29.60 0.88
C LEU A 509 9.89 -30.06 0.55
N ILE A 510 10.67 -30.47 1.57
CA ILE A 510 12.07 -30.90 1.43
C ILE A 510 12.21 -32.28 2.08
N ASP A 511 12.57 -33.29 1.30
CA ASP A 511 12.62 -34.71 1.72
C ASP A 511 11.31 -35.17 2.37
N GLY A 512 10.18 -34.77 1.76
CA GLY A 512 8.84 -35.07 2.25
C GLY A 512 8.43 -34.34 3.53
N LYS A 513 9.25 -33.42 4.07
CA LYS A 513 8.93 -32.64 5.28
C LYS A 513 8.66 -31.19 4.92
N ILE A 514 7.82 -30.52 5.70
CA ILE A 514 7.61 -29.09 5.52
C ILE A 514 8.91 -28.31 5.73
N GLY A 515 9.18 -27.34 4.87
CA GLY A 515 10.39 -26.55 4.94
C GLY A 515 10.28 -25.20 4.25
N LEU A 516 11.41 -24.53 4.16
CA LEU A 516 11.52 -23.20 3.59
C LEU A 516 12.89 -23.01 2.94
N SER A 517 12.92 -22.39 1.77
CA SER A 517 14.14 -21.85 1.18
C SER A 517 14.08 -20.33 1.07
N ALA A 518 15.15 -19.66 1.51
CA ALA A 518 15.39 -18.24 1.27
C ALA A 518 16.52 -18.08 0.23
N GLU A 519 17.11 -16.90 0.10
CA GLU A 519 18.26 -16.72 -0.79
C GLU A 519 19.49 -17.43 -0.24
N GLY A 520 20.12 -18.29 -1.05
CA GLY A 520 21.35 -19.03 -0.67
C GLY A 520 21.21 -20.07 0.45
N THR A 521 20.05 -20.16 1.11
CA THR A 521 19.87 -20.96 2.33
C THR A 521 18.51 -21.66 2.37
N GLN A 522 18.41 -22.75 3.11
CA GLN A 522 17.17 -23.53 3.28
C GLN A 522 17.16 -24.28 4.62
N THR A 523 15.96 -24.61 5.10
CA THR A 523 15.75 -25.48 6.27
C THR A 523 14.44 -26.24 6.14
N ARG A 524 14.22 -27.21 7.03
CA ARG A 524 12.97 -27.98 7.13
C ARG A 524 12.62 -28.25 8.59
N ALA A 525 11.44 -28.79 8.83
CA ALA A 525 10.98 -29.18 10.15
C ALA A 525 11.77 -30.38 10.69
N GLU A 526 12.48 -30.16 11.80
CA GLU A 526 13.23 -31.19 12.51
C GLU A 526 12.26 -32.23 13.10
N GLY A 527 12.52 -33.51 12.84
CA GLY A 527 11.70 -34.61 13.37
C GLY A 527 10.28 -34.72 12.78
N CYS A 528 9.91 -33.89 11.80
CA CYS A 528 8.62 -34.00 11.10
C CYS A 528 8.55 -35.34 10.32
N PRO A 529 7.42 -36.07 10.35
CA PRO A 529 7.23 -37.25 9.53
C PRO A 529 7.22 -36.90 8.03
N ASN A 530 7.39 -37.92 7.19
CA ASN A 530 7.24 -37.77 5.75
C ASN A 530 5.75 -37.60 5.39
N LEU A 531 5.42 -36.46 4.78
CA LEU A 531 4.07 -36.06 4.37
C LEU A 531 3.72 -36.51 2.94
N ALA A 532 4.66 -37.16 2.24
CA ALA A 532 4.47 -37.66 0.88
C ALA A 532 3.83 -39.06 0.85
N ASP A 533 2.77 -39.27 1.61
CA ASP A 533 2.10 -40.58 1.77
C ASP A 533 0.82 -40.73 0.91
N GLY A 534 0.49 -39.70 0.11
CA GLY A 534 -0.71 -39.65 -0.71
C GLY A 534 -1.98 -39.21 0.03
N LYS A 535 -1.90 -38.79 1.29
CA LYS A 535 -3.01 -38.22 2.07
C LYS A 535 -2.93 -36.70 2.16
N TRP A 536 -4.03 -36.09 2.59
CA TRP A 536 -4.11 -34.66 2.87
C TRP A 536 -3.44 -34.34 4.20
N HIS A 537 -2.51 -33.41 4.19
CA HIS A 537 -1.84 -32.86 5.37
C HIS A 537 -1.99 -31.35 5.40
N HIS A 538 -2.26 -30.78 6.58
CA HIS A 538 -2.24 -29.34 6.78
C HIS A 538 -0.84 -28.92 7.20
N VAL A 539 -0.21 -28.03 6.43
CA VAL A 539 1.14 -27.54 6.70
C VAL A 539 1.13 -26.03 6.89
N ALA A 540 2.00 -25.54 7.79
CA ALA A 540 2.21 -24.11 7.95
C ALA A 540 3.65 -23.78 8.33
N ALA A 541 4.08 -22.57 7.98
CA ALA A 541 5.30 -21.94 8.48
C ALA A 541 4.95 -20.56 9.04
N ALA A 542 5.29 -20.32 10.31
CA ALA A 542 5.13 -19.06 11.00
C ALA A 542 6.51 -18.44 11.25
N PHE A 543 6.67 -17.19 10.86
CA PHE A 543 7.91 -16.45 10.93
C PHE A 543 7.71 -15.18 11.78
N PRO A 544 8.44 -15.02 12.91
CA PRO A 544 8.30 -13.89 13.81
C PRO A 544 8.74 -12.54 13.25
N GLY A 545 9.81 -12.53 12.45
CA GLY A 545 10.32 -11.34 11.78
C GLY A 545 11.01 -10.30 12.69
N ARG A 546 11.41 -9.17 12.08
CA ARG A 546 12.20 -8.11 12.72
C ARG A 546 11.54 -7.45 13.93
N PRO A 547 10.21 -7.22 14.02
CA PRO A 547 9.63 -6.56 15.19
C PRO A 547 9.80 -7.38 16.47
N ALA A 548 9.98 -8.70 16.34
CA ALA A 548 10.26 -9.60 17.46
C ALA A 548 11.77 -9.83 17.70
N GLY A 549 12.65 -9.18 16.92
CA GLY A 549 14.10 -9.45 16.91
C GLY A 549 14.47 -10.87 16.48
N LYS A 550 13.61 -11.51 15.68
CA LYS A 550 13.63 -12.94 15.34
C LYS A 550 13.40 -13.14 13.84
N ASP A 551 14.30 -12.57 13.06
CA ASP A 551 14.23 -12.50 11.60
C ASP A 551 15.11 -13.52 10.87
N LYS A 552 15.62 -14.52 11.59
CA LYS A 552 16.62 -15.47 11.06
C LYS A 552 16.00 -16.80 10.71
N LEU A 553 16.70 -17.59 9.91
CA LEU A 553 16.23 -18.91 9.47
C LEU A 553 15.94 -19.86 10.66
N LYS A 554 16.74 -19.77 11.73
CA LYS A 554 16.53 -20.54 12.97
C LYS A 554 15.26 -20.16 13.76
N ASP A 555 14.67 -19.00 13.48
CA ASP A 555 13.50 -18.49 14.19
C ASP A 555 12.16 -18.95 13.58
N LEU A 556 12.22 -19.67 12.46
CA LEU A 556 11.04 -20.27 11.83
C LEU A 556 10.35 -21.28 12.75
N ILE A 557 9.03 -21.32 12.67
CA ILE A 557 8.22 -22.31 13.37
C ILE A 557 7.39 -23.05 12.34
N PHE A 558 7.55 -24.37 12.28
CA PHE A 558 6.81 -25.21 11.34
C PHE A 558 5.66 -25.93 12.03
N PHE A 559 4.61 -26.21 11.26
CA PHE A 559 3.50 -27.05 11.68
C PHE A 559 3.14 -28.06 10.60
N ALA A 560 2.84 -29.29 11.02
CA ALA A 560 2.21 -30.32 10.19
C ALA A 560 1.08 -30.96 11.01
N ASP A 561 -0.14 -30.97 10.47
CA ASP A 561 -1.37 -31.47 11.11
C ASP A 561 -1.59 -30.93 12.53
N GLY A 562 -1.29 -29.64 12.73
CA GLY A 562 -1.37 -28.97 14.03
C GLY A 562 -0.20 -29.27 14.99
N GLN A 563 0.67 -30.23 14.69
CA GLN A 563 1.87 -30.48 15.49
C GLN A 563 2.95 -29.44 15.16
N LYS A 564 3.56 -28.86 16.19
CA LYS A 564 4.62 -27.85 16.09
C LYS A 564 6.00 -28.49 15.99
N TYR A 565 6.87 -27.91 15.14
CA TYR A 565 8.24 -28.32 14.92
C TYR A 565 9.18 -27.11 14.88
N LYS A 566 10.43 -27.32 15.30
CA LYS A 566 11.54 -26.36 15.15
C LYS A 566 12.25 -26.58 13.82
N PRO A 567 13.02 -25.59 13.31
CA PRO A 567 13.76 -25.77 12.08
C PRO A 567 15.03 -26.60 12.35
N GLU A 568 15.42 -27.43 11.39
CA GLU A 568 16.64 -28.25 11.44
C GLU A 568 17.88 -27.43 11.05
N THR A 569 18.05 -26.26 11.68
CA THR A 569 19.17 -25.34 11.43
C THR A 569 19.44 -24.44 12.62
N SER A 570 20.68 -23.95 12.72
CA SER A 570 21.11 -22.87 13.61
C SER A 570 21.52 -21.62 12.84
N SER A 571 21.25 -21.56 11.53
CA SER A 571 21.67 -20.44 10.68
C SER A 571 21.15 -19.09 11.20
N GLU A 572 22.06 -18.11 11.20
CA GLU A 572 21.79 -16.71 11.52
C GLU A 572 21.40 -15.88 10.28
N ASP A 573 21.24 -16.53 9.12
CA ASP A 573 20.84 -15.85 7.88
C ASP A 573 19.46 -15.21 8.05
N VAL A 574 19.36 -13.92 7.73
CA VAL A 574 18.10 -13.17 7.77
C VAL A 574 17.22 -13.58 6.61
N ILE A 575 15.93 -13.82 6.87
CA ILE A 575 14.94 -14.06 5.83
C ILE A 575 14.46 -12.71 5.30
N MET A 576 14.79 -12.42 4.04
CA MET A 576 14.41 -11.19 3.34
C MET A 576 13.67 -11.49 2.05
N THR A 577 12.57 -10.77 1.82
CA THR A 577 11.87 -10.76 0.52
C THR A 577 12.03 -9.41 -0.17
N ASN A 578 12.53 -9.43 -1.40
CA ASN A 578 12.70 -8.21 -2.20
C ASN A 578 11.33 -7.69 -2.70
N SER A 579 11.06 -6.39 -2.57
CA SER A 579 9.80 -5.74 -2.98
C SER A 579 9.70 -5.43 -4.48
N SER A 580 10.80 -5.43 -5.24
CA SER A 580 10.89 -4.69 -6.50
C SER A 580 10.17 -5.30 -7.71
N VAL A 581 10.10 -6.63 -7.89
CA VAL A 581 9.27 -7.25 -8.96
C VAL A 581 8.96 -8.68 -8.56
N ASN A 582 7.76 -9.00 -8.07
CA ASN A 582 7.41 -10.39 -7.74
C ASN A 582 5.95 -10.69 -7.89
N ASN A 583 5.64 -11.74 -8.63
CA ASN A 583 4.38 -12.41 -8.45
C ASN A 583 4.44 -13.34 -7.25
N LEU A 584 3.31 -13.54 -6.60
CA LEU A 584 3.09 -14.70 -5.75
C LEU A 584 2.85 -15.91 -6.66
N TYR A 585 3.60 -16.98 -6.44
CA TYR A 585 3.42 -18.27 -7.09
C TYR A 585 2.88 -19.30 -6.10
N VAL A 586 1.93 -20.13 -6.54
CA VAL A 586 1.47 -21.33 -5.82
C VAL A 586 1.66 -22.52 -6.77
N GLY A 587 2.29 -23.59 -6.28
CA GLY A 587 2.77 -24.71 -7.08
C GLY A 587 4.15 -24.50 -7.71
N ARG A 588 4.80 -23.36 -7.47
CA ARG A 588 6.09 -23.00 -8.06
C ARG A 588 6.89 -22.06 -7.15
N GLY A 589 8.21 -22.12 -7.27
CA GLY A 589 9.12 -21.23 -6.56
C GLY A 589 9.11 -19.79 -7.07
N ALA A 590 9.56 -18.88 -6.20
CA ALA A 590 9.69 -17.46 -6.49
C ALA A 590 10.51 -17.17 -7.77
N ARG A 591 10.34 -15.98 -8.36
CA ARG A 591 10.98 -15.57 -9.62
C ARG A 591 10.60 -16.41 -10.85
N ASN A 592 9.50 -17.16 -10.78
CA ASN A 592 9.15 -18.17 -11.79
C ASN A 592 10.28 -19.20 -11.99
N ARG A 593 11.04 -19.49 -10.93
CA ARG A 593 12.21 -20.38 -10.95
C ARG A 593 12.16 -21.30 -9.73
N GLY A 594 12.58 -22.55 -9.91
CA GLY A 594 12.70 -23.52 -8.83
C GLY A 594 11.78 -24.73 -9.04
N PRO A 595 11.81 -25.69 -8.10
CA PRO A 595 11.11 -26.94 -8.27
C PRO A 595 9.59 -26.74 -8.16
N ASN A 596 8.85 -27.32 -9.10
CA ASN A 596 7.39 -27.25 -9.12
C ASN A 596 6.78 -28.29 -8.19
N PHE A 597 5.61 -27.96 -7.66
CA PHE A 597 4.82 -28.88 -6.86
C PHE A 597 4.20 -29.97 -7.74
N LYS A 598 4.25 -31.22 -7.28
CA LYS A 598 3.54 -32.35 -7.88
C LYS A 598 2.52 -32.89 -6.88
N GLY A 599 1.24 -32.74 -7.18
CA GLY A 599 0.16 -33.17 -6.29
C GLY A 599 -1.00 -32.19 -6.27
N SER A 600 -1.68 -32.09 -5.13
CA SER A 600 -2.78 -31.15 -4.92
C SER A 600 -2.47 -30.17 -3.79
N ILE A 601 -2.88 -28.91 -3.98
CA ILE A 601 -2.83 -27.84 -2.97
C ILE A 601 -4.24 -27.30 -2.81
N ASP A 602 -4.63 -27.11 -1.56
CA ASP A 602 -5.93 -26.56 -1.19
C ASP A 602 -5.75 -25.51 -0.08
N GLU A 603 -6.68 -24.55 0.01
CA GLU A 603 -6.79 -23.63 1.14
C GLU A 603 -5.48 -22.89 1.46
N PHE A 604 -4.83 -22.41 0.39
CA PHE A 604 -3.56 -21.70 0.47
C PHE A 604 -3.78 -20.31 1.06
N ALA A 605 -3.08 -19.98 2.15
CA ALA A 605 -3.29 -18.74 2.87
C ALA A 605 -1.98 -18.09 3.36
N ILE A 606 -1.98 -16.76 3.41
CA ILE A 606 -0.89 -15.93 3.94
C ILE A 606 -1.46 -14.87 4.88
N TRP A 607 -0.93 -14.80 6.10
CA TRP A 607 -1.18 -13.73 7.07
C TRP A 607 0.02 -12.80 7.16
N GLY A 608 -0.24 -11.50 7.36
CA GLY A 608 0.76 -10.46 7.60
C GLY A 608 1.29 -10.43 9.04
N SER A 609 1.12 -11.52 9.77
CA SER A 609 1.62 -11.67 11.13
C SER A 609 2.07 -13.10 11.42
N GLN A 610 2.83 -13.26 12.50
CA GLN A 610 3.07 -14.56 13.11
C GLN A 610 1.81 -14.98 13.87
N LEU A 611 1.08 -15.96 13.35
CA LEU A 611 -0.01 -16.58 14.10
C LEU A 611 0.58 -17.36 15.29
N SER A 612 -0.09 -17.25 16.43
CA SER A 612 0.28 -18.02 17.63
C SER A 612 0.06 -19.52 17.42
N ASP A 613 0.77 -20.36 18.18
CA ASP A 613 0.59 -21.81 18.19
C ASP A 613 -0.88 -22.24 18.30
N GLY A 614 -1.65 -21.62 19.19
CA GLY A 614 -3.07 -21.93 19.36
C GLY A 614 -3.90 -21.64 18.11
N LYS A 615 -3.71 -20.47 17.48
CA LYS A 615 -4.39 -20.12 16.22
C LYS A 615 -4.09 -21.13 15.10
N ILE A 616 -2.82 -21.49 14.89
CA ILE A 616 -2.42 -22.43 13.82
C ILE A 616 -2.99 -23.83 14.07
N LYS A 617 -2.93 -24.31 15.31
CA LYS A 617 -3.54 -25.59 15.69
C LYS A 617 -5.06 -25.59 15.49
N SER A 618 -5.72 -24.48 15.84
CA SER A 618 -7.15 -24.33 15.63
C SER A 618 -7.56 -24.27 14.16
N LEU A 619 -6.69 -23.77 13.25
CA LEU A 619 -6.93 -23.87 11.79
C LEU A 619 -7.14 -25.34 11.40
N PHE A 620 -6.22 -26.21 11.78
CA PHE A 620 -6.30 -27.65 11.51
C PHE A 620 -7.52 -28.29 12.19
N ALA A 621 -7.71 -28.04 13.49
CA ALA A 621 -8.79 -28.66 14.26
C ALA A 621 -10.18 -28.29 13.75
N ALA A 622 -10.40 -27.02 13.38
CA ALA A 622 -11.68 -26.55 12.86
C ALA A 622 -11.94 -27.04 11.43
N ALA A 623 -10.92 -27.14 10.59
CA ALA A 623 -11.02 -27.71 9.25
C ALA A 623 -11.35 -29.22 9.29
N LYS A 624 -10.71 -30.00 10.16
CA LYS A 624 -10.98 -31.45 10.31
C LYS A 624 -12.33 -31.79 10.93
N ASN A 625 -12.95 -30.85 11.63
CA ASN A 625 -14.24 -31.10 12.26
C ASN A 625 -15.38 -31.03 11.22
N GLU A 626 -16.05 -32.14 10.97
CA GLU A 626 -17.12 -32.24 9.95
C GLU A 626 -18.25 -31.23 10.12
N LYS A 627 -18.55 -30.80 11.36
CA LYS A 627 -19.62 -29.83 11.64
C LYS A 627 -19.18 -28.38 11.42
N LEU A 628 -17.92 -28.06 11.69
CA LEU A 628 -17.38 -26.73 11.44
C LEU A 628 -16.90 -26.61 10.00
N ASN A 629 -15.92 -27.44 9.64
CA ASN A 629 -15.27 -27.47 8.34
C ASN A 629 -14.87 -26.05 7.90
N TYR A 630 -14.15 -25.34 8.78
CA TYR A 630 -13.85 -23.93 8.59
C TYR A 630 -12.57 -23.71 7.79
N ASN A 631 -12.70 -22.93 6.71
CA ASN A 631 -11.59 -22.49 5.88
C ASN A 631 -10.78 -21.34 6.50
N ALA A 632 -9.66 -20.96 5.88
CA ALA A 632 -8.78 -19.92 6.41
C ALA A 632 -9.51 -18.57 6.63
N SER A 633 -10.34 -18.13 5.68
CA SER A 633 -11.12 -16.88 5.82
C SER A 633 -12.20 -16.94 6.90
N GLN A 634 -12.79 -18.11 7.16
CA GLN A 634 -13.74 -18.29 8.25
C GLN A 634 -13.01 -18.25 9.59
N MET A 635 -11.87 -18.92 9.70
CA MET A 635 -11.04 -18.88 10.90
C MET A 635 -10.50 -17.49 11.20
N GLU A 636 -10.18 -16.69 10.19
CA GLU A 636 -9.76 -15.30 10.37
C GLU A 636 -10.81 -14.46 11.12
N LYS A 637 -12.10 -14.64 10.81
CA LYS A 637 -13.18 -13.96 11.53
C LYS A 637 -13.18 -14.29 13.03
N LEU A 638 -12.76 -15.50 13.41
CA LEU A 638 -12.60 -15.89 14.81
C LEU A 638 -11.34 -15.33 15.43
N PHE A 639 -10.25 -15.22 14.66
CA PHE A 639 -9.02 -14.58 15.12
C PHE A 639 -9.23 -13.08 15.35
N ASP A 640 -9.97 -12.40 14.48
CA ASP A 640 -10.37 -11.00 14.64
C ASP A 640 -11.22 -10.80 15.88
N LEU A 641 -12.23 -11.64 16.06
CA LEU A 641 -13.09 -11.62 17.24
C LEU A 641 -12.24 -11.77 18.52
N TYR A 642 -11.34 -12.74 18.53
CA TYR A 642 -10.43 -12.95 19.66
C TYR A 642 -9.48 -11.75 19.85
N ASN A 643 -8.87 -11.21 18.79
CA ASN A 643 -7.96 -10.07 18.90
C ASN A 643 -8.67 -8.83 19.45
N LYS A 644 -9.91 -8.57 19.02
CA LYS A 644 -10.75 -7.46 19.49
C LYS A 644 -11.26 -7.66 20.92
N GLN A 645 -11.24 -8.90 21.44
CA GLN A 645 -11.72 -9.28 22.77
C GLN A 645 -13.17 -8.85 23.05
N SER A 646 -13.97 -8.59 22.01
CA SER A 646 -15.31 -8.02 22.11
C SER A 646 -16.13 -8.27 20.85
N GLY A 647 -17.46 -8.19 20.97
CA GLY A 647 -18.40 -8.40 19.87
C GLY A 647 -18.74 -9.86 19.61
N SER A 648 -19.23 -10.14 18.39
CA SER A 648 -19.54 -11.50 17.93
C SER A 648 -19.31 -11.62 16.42
N ALA A 649 -19.06 -12.84 15.95
CA ALA A 649 -18.94 -13.16 14.53
C ALA A 649 -19.92 -14.28 14.15
N VAL A 650 -20.58 -14.19 12.99
CA VAL A 650 -21.44 -15.27 12.49
C VAL A 650 -20.71 -16.00 11.36
N ILE A 651 -20.59 -17.32 11.49
CA ILE A 651 -19.92 -18.19 10.53
C ILE A 651 -20.79 -19.41 10.26
N LYS A 652 -21.20 -19.60 9.00
CA LYS A 652 -22.12 -20.69 8.59
C LYS A 652 -23.34 -20.78 9.51
N GLY A 653 -23.96 -19.64 9.85
CA GLY A 653 -25.13 -19.55 10.73
C GLY A 653 -24.86 -19.70 12.24
N ARG A 654 -23.65 -20.08 12.65
CA ARG A 654 -23.26 -20.16 14.08
C ARG A 654 -22.72 -18.83 14.58
N ARG A 655 -23.21 -18.35 15.74
CA ARG A 655 -22.73 -17.12 16.37
C ARG A 655 -21.59 -17.43 17.33
N TRP A 656 -20.45 -16.80 17.13
CA TRP A 656 -19.26 -16.93 17.96
C TRP A 656 -19.06 -15.71 18.84
N GLN A 657 -18.60 -15.92 20.08
CA GLN A 657 -18.24 -14.87 21.04
C GLN A 657 -16.97 -15.23 21.80
N CYS A 658 -16.28 -14.23 22.35
CA CYS A 658 -15.10 -14.47 23.20
C CYS A 658 -15.47 -15.22 24.49
N ILE A 659 -14.58 -16.09 24.95
CA ILE A 659 -14.71 -16.79 26.23
C ILE A 659 -13.35 -17.00 26.89
N SER A 660 -13.36 -17.17 28.21
CA SER A 660 -12.21 -17.51 29.05
C SER A 660 -12.53 -18.69 29.97
N GLY A 661 -11.50 -19.33 30.53
CA GLY A 661 -11.69 -20.45 31.46
C GLY A 661 -12.04 -21.77 30.78
N LEU A 662 -11.70 -21.92 29.49
CA LEU A 662 -11.82 -23.19 28.79
C LEU A 662 -10.77 -24.18 29.29
N SER A 663 -11.18 -25.42 29.56
CA SER A 663 -10.28 -26.52 29.88
C SER A 663 -9.79 -27.21 28.61
N GLY A 664 -8.47 -27.30 28.44
CA GLY A 664 -7.83 -27.94 27.28
C GLY A 664 -6.49 -27.28 26.95
N ALA A 665 -5.81 -27.78 25.92
CA ALA A 665 -4.59 -27.19 25.41
C ALA A 665 -4.89 -26.08 24.39
N GLN A 666 -3.94 -25.15 24.22
CA GLN A 666 -4.02 -24.18 23.13
C GLN A 666 -4.09 -24.90 21.77
N GLY A 667 -5.04 -24.51 20.95
CA GLY A 667 -5.36 -25.13 19.67
C GLY A 667 -6.58 -26.01 19.69
N ASP A 668 -6.98 -26.51 20.86
CA ASP A 668 -8.03 -27.53 20.97
C ASP A 668 -9.40 -26.98 20.56
N LEU A 669 -10.15 -27.83 19.84
CA LEU A 669 -11.58 -27.72 19.67
C LEU A 669 -12.26 -28.59 20.73
N VAL A 670 -12.91 -27.97 21.71
CA VAL A 670 -13.58 -28.65 22.83
C VAL A 670 -15.09 -28.42 22.79
N ILE A 671 -15.83 -29.22 23.57
CA ILE A 671 -17.24 -28.95 23.85
C ILE A 671 -17.34 -28.32 25.24
N HIS A 672 -17.82 -27.09 25.30
CA HIS A 672 -18.05 -26.33 26.53
C HIS A 672 -19.56 -26.05 26.65
N ASN A 673 -20.19 -26.59 27.68
CA ASN A 673 -21.64 -26.48 27.93
C ASN A 673 -22.51 -26.84 26.71
N GLY A 674 -22.13 -27.89 25.97
CA GLY A 674 -22.84 -28.36 24.78
C GLY A 674 -22.49 -27.63 23.47
N SER A 675 -21.68 -26.57 23.54
CA SER A 675 -21.28 -25.76 22.38
C SER A 675 -19.79 -25.96 22.03
N PRO A 676 -19.41 -25.95 20.75
CA PRO A 676 -18.01 -25.99 20.35
C PRO A 676 -17.28 -24.72 20.80
N ALA A 677 -16.07 -24.89 21.32
CA ALA A 677 -15.18 -23.79 21.68
C ALA A 677 -13.77 -24.07 21.18
N LEU A 678 -13.09 -23.03 20.68
CA LEU A 678 -11.69 -23.09 20.26
C LEU A 678 -10.83 -22.37 21.29
N ILE A 679 -9.78 -23.01 21.76
CA ILE A 679 -8.83 -22.44 22.72
C ILE A 679 -7.64 -21.84 21.96
N PHE A 680 -7.39 -20.54 22.08
CA PHE A 680 -6.32 -19.88 21.33
C PHE A 680 -5.03 -19.61 22.12
N ASN A 681 -5.06 -19.72 23.45
CA ASN A 681 -3.87 -19.55 24.28
C ASN A 681 -3.83 -20.52 25.47
N GLN A 682 -2.69 -20.54 26.17
CA GLN A 682 -2.45 -21.43 27.31
C GLN A 682 -3.30 -21.09 28.55
N GLN A 683 -3.89 -19.88 28.61
CA GLN A 683 -4.75 -19.44 29.70
C GLN A 683 -6.22 -19.83 29.51
N GLY A 684 -6.54 -20.68 28.52
CA GLY A 684 -7.91 -21.12 28.27
C GLY A 684 -8.81 -20.01 27.70
N ARG A 685 -8.23 -18.99 27.03
CA ARG A 685 -9.00 -17.96 26.32
C ARG A 685 -9.18 -18.35 24.86
N GLY A 686 -10.33 -18.01 24.30
CA GLY A 686 -10.66 -18.34 22.93
C GLY A 686 -12.06 -17.87 22.54
N VAL A 687 -12.76 -18.68 21.75
CA VAL A 687 -14.11 -18.35 21.26
C VAL A 687 -15.07 -19.52 21.43
N LEU A 688 -16.33 -19.22 21.75
CA LEU A 688 -17.44 -20.17 21.93
C LEU A 688 -18.47 -19.96 20.82
N GLY A 689 -18.89 -21.05 20.16
CA GLY A 689 -19.90 -21.04 19.12
C GLY A 689 -21.28 -21.43 19.65
N LEU A 690 -22.15 -20.44 19.85
CA LEU A 690 -23.52 -20.57 20.34
C LEU A 690 -24.48 -21.18 19.32
#